data_AF-A0A229P4C9-F1
#
_entry.id   AF-A0A229P4C9-F1
#
_cell.length_a   1.000
_cell.length_b   1.000
_cell.length_c   1.000
_cell.angle_alpha   90.00
_cell.angle_beta   90.00
_cell.angle_gamma   90.00
#
_symmetry.space_group_name_H-M   'P 1'
#
loop_
_entity.id
_entity.type
_entity.pdbx_description
1 polymer ?
#
loop_
_entity_poly.entity_id
_entity_poly.type
_entity_poly.pdbx_seq_one_letter_code
_entity_poly.pdbx_strand_id
1 'polypeptide(L)'
;MKTWVAFYDSSFPFPGQRPAEQQLLPLANRITGAEELASRLDEEQPDSLLMLHGPYFPKAAWPAVMAHLKRGGGLVTIGGTPLRIPVGLGANGWEPEAEQTAYHQAIGIHEALRIDTSKVTEWKASAAIPLLAGTEPLFDNASTYGLALHVTRSHDHPHENGSGGPMDAHLYPLLTGLDKDERERCAPVVLLENTKGDFAGGRWIFANREAGASFWDGGKGAEALAAWAEFTARGVTEWWLKPNYACYEIGEKPMLTFQRQRLNANGDSSWQVTYKVSRINGTEEAVVTEGSLTLGSHELTDYERVPLPIGAEPGYYRVDAELIAVSSGEIRRLVQGFWGRDEELLREGSMVEVNRDYFVKDGKPLPIVGMTYMTSDVARKYMHLPNAAVWDRDMAQMAKAGINMIRTGIWTALRKMAFVDGHVSEEMMRAVDAIFLTAKRHGLEVVFNFFAFTPELWEGENPYLDPRSVEAQKRFLTAIATRHKHSSHVHWDLINEPTMFNPLQLWSAASTLGDRFELAAYREWLQQRHGSIVKLQEAWNMSPLDLPTFSSIKPPRKGDIGFRTTELTEKRSGQWLDYLLFSQDMHNRWAAELRDALQAVQPKQLVTVGQDEGLQAQRPSPLFYEEAVDYTTVHSWWKNDQLVLDGIFAKTPNKPNVIQETGIMYVETPDGFAKRTEEELHAMLERKYAYSFSTGGAGAIQWIWNINYYMHNINESHIGALRADGTEKPEADVSYDFGRFIKEAGHLFEDRKLEEVAVVYPYSNDFSNRSSAEEITSRMTRSLAHRMNVPFRSLSEYGLDILKDGSYESPKLIAVPSAHALSDEALQALLDWASATGGTLLVTGPLNLDAYWHRTDRAAALTGPSVLANVRREEALELDGELLSVGFAGEGIARLSKQALLNEDGRPANAAAQLHQFELGEGCLLWCPLPLEMAESYMPLEAVYDRALETAGVLPELEWERGGELAGVYGRKLQFRDGAVFIFVSEYALDADVSVKDPVTGTRYSFQLEAERSVLFATDKDGKLVSIYRPDEVEVFAAKAQ
;
A
#
# COMPACT_ATOMS: atom_id res chain seq x y z
N MET A 1 -42.43 -22.04 -16.93
CA MET A 1 -41.71 -22.58 -15.76
C MET A 1 -40.23 -22.44 -16.05
N LYS A 2 -39.45 -21.98 -15.07
CA LYS A 2 -37.98 -21.87 -15.20
C LYS A 2 -37.37 -23.26 -15.25
N THR A 3 -36.40 -23.50 -16.13
CA THR A 3 -35.79 -24.82 -16.35
C THR A 3 -34.34 -24.84 -15.87
N TRP A 4 -33.95 -25.92 -15.20
CA TRP A 4 -32.57 -26.11 -14.77
C TRP A 4 -32.16 -27.58 -14.87
N VAL A 5 -30.85 -27.81 -14.91
CA VAL A 5 -30.20 -29.12 -15.05
C VAL A 5 -29.15 -29.29 -13.96
N ALA A 6 -29.05 -30.49 -13.38
CA ALA A 6 -28.01 -30.85 -12.43
C ALA A 6 -27.01 -31.82 -13.06
N PHE A 7 -25.73 -31.49 -13.05
CA PHE A 7 -24.65 -32.41 -13.38
C PHE A 7 -24.30 -33.25 -12.16
N TYR A 8 -24.61 -34.55 -12.24
CA TYR A 8 -24.19 -35.57 -11.29
C TYR A 8 -23.99 -36.92 -12.00
N ASP A 9 -22.81 -37.51 -11.84
CA ASP A 9 -22.43 -38.79 -12.43
C ASP A 9 -21.70 -39.66 -11.39
N SER A 10 -22.29 -40.80 -11.06
CA SER A 10 -21.74 -41.73 -10.06
C SER A 10 -20.34 -42.26 -10.39
N SER A 11 -19.96 -42.26 -11.68
CA SER A 11 -18.65 -42.71 -12.17
C SER A 11 -17.61 -41.59 -12.27
N PHE A 12 -18.04 -40.33 -12.20
CA PHE A 12 -17.19 -39.15 -12.39
C PHE A 12 -16.51 -38.73 -11.08
N PRO A 13 -15.28 -38.19 -11.08
CA PRO A 13 -14.57 -37.75 -9.86
C PRO A 13 -15.42 -36.85 -8.96
N PHE A 14 -15.38 -37.07 -7.65
CA PHE A 14 -16.20 -36.36 -6.66
C PHE A 14 -15.38 -36.10 -5.39
N PRO A 15 -15.34 -34.87 -4.85
CA PRO A 15 -14.62 -34.57 -3.61
C PRO A 15 -15.40 -35.05 -2.39
N GLY A 16 -14.73 -35.65 -1.41
CA GLY A 16 -15.35 -36.08 -0.16
C GLY A 16 -16.36 -37.23 -0.31
N GLN A 17 -17.38 -37.25 0.56
CA GLN A 17 -18.38 -38.34 0.63
C GLN A 17 -19.51 -38.12 -0.37
N ARG A 18 -19.79 -39.13 -1.19
CA ARG A 18 -20.91 -39.10 -2.15
C ARG A 18 -22.27 -39.17 -1.45
N PRO A 19 -23.28 -38.44 -1.95
CA PRO A 19 -24.66 -38.63 -1.52
C PRO A 19 -25.20 -39.99 -1.97
N ALA A 20 -26.02 -40.60 -1.12
CA ALA A 20 -26.82 -41.75 -1.47
C ALA A 20 -27.93 -41.34 -2.46
N GLU A 21 -28.38 -42.27 -3.29
CA GLU A 21 -29.45 -42.03 -4.29
C GLU A 21 -30.73 -41.44 -3.66
N GLN A 22 -31.08 -41.91 -2.45
CA GLN A 22 -32.23 -41.40 -1.69
C GLN A 22 -32.09 -39.94 -1.27
N GLN A 23 -30.87 -39.46 -1.04
CA GLN A 23 -30.60 -38.07 -0.69
C GLN A 23 -30.69 -37.14 -1.90
N LEU A 24 -30.55 -37.68 -3.12
CA LEU A 24 -30.65 -36.95 -4.38
C LEU A 24 -32.07 -36.91 -4.96
N LEU A 25 -33.06 -37.52 -4.31
CA LEU A 25 -34.46 -37.53 -4.78
C LEU A 25 -35.00 -36.14 -5.16
N PRO A 26 -34.71 -35.04 -4.44
CA PRO A 26 -35.13 -33.69 -4.84
C PRO A 26 -34.60 -33.25 -6.22
N LEU A 27 -33.50 -33.82 -6.69
CA LEU A 27 -32.83 -33.48 -7.95
C LEU A 27 -33.08 -34.50 -9.07
N ALA A 28 -33.61 -35.69 -8.77
CA ALA A 28 -33.57 -36.88 -9.63
C ALA A 28 -34.02 -36.65 -11.09
N ASN A 29 -35.11 -35.91 -11.32
CA ASN A 29 -35.64 -35.65 -12.67
C ASN A 29 -34.86 -34.60 -13.47
N ARG A 30 -33.82 -34.00 -12.88
CA ARG A 30 -32.99 -32.94 -13.47
C ARG A 30 -31.55 -33.38 -13.68
N ILE A 31 -31.15 -34.56 -13.18
CA ILE A 31 -29.77 -35.05 -13.26
C ILE A 31 -29.39 -35.38 -14.71
N THR A 32 -28.16 -35.04 -15.09
CA THR A 32 -27.51 -35.39 -16.35
C THR A 32 -26.10 -35.92 -16.08
N GLY A 33 -25.67 -36.94 -16.82
CA GLY A 33 -24.32 -37.50 -16.73
C GLY A 33 -23.28 -36.66 -17.47
N ALA A 34 -21.99 -37.04 -17.35
CA ALA A 34 -20.88 -36.28 -17.94
C ALA A 34 -20.88 -36.29 -19.48
N GLU A 35 -21.30 -37.39 -20.10
CA GLU A 35 -21.35 -37.52 -21.58
C GLU A 35 -22.47 -36.68 -22.21
N GLU A 36 -23.59 -36.54 -21.52
CA GLU A 36 -24.82 -35.91 -22.03
C GLU A 36 -24.89 -34.41 -21.71
N LEU A 37 -24.06 -33.92 -20.77
CA LEU A 37 -24.14 -32.53 -20.30
C LEU A 37 -24.05 -31.50 -21.44
N ALA A 38 -23.14 -31.72 -22.40
CA ALA A 38 -22.93 -30.79 -23.51
C ALA A 38 -24.16 -30.68 -24.42
N SER A 39 -24.66 -31.82 -24.93
CA SER A 39 -25.84 -31.85 -25.80
C SER A 39 -27.07 -31.30 -25.09
N ARG A 40 -27.24 -31.63 -23.80
CA ARG A 40 -28.37 -31.15 -23.02
C ARG A 40 -28.37 -29.63 -22.83
N LEU A 41 -27.20 -29.03 -22.58
CA LEU A 41 -27.06 -27.57 -22.48
C LEU A 41 -27.34 -26.84 -23.80
N ASP A 42 -27.02 -27.47 -24.93
CA ASP A 42 -27.22 -26.93 -26.28
C ASP A 42 -28.67 -27.09 -26.77
N GLU A 43 -29.28 -28.26 -26.53
CA GLU A 43 -30.62 -28.61 -27.00
C GLU A 43 -31.74 -28.04 -26.11
N GLU A 44 -31.65 -28.23 -24.79
CA GLU A 44 -32.70 -27.79 -23.86
C GLU A 44 -32.58 -26.31 -23.48
N GLN A 45 -31.40 -25.73 -23.67
CA GLN A 45 -31.04 -24.37 -23.25
C GLN A 45 -31.60 -24.00 -21.87
N PRO A 46 -31.27 -24.76 -20.80
CA PRO A 46 -31.80 -24.48 -19.47
C PRO A 46 -31.40 -23.08 -18.99
N ASP A 47 -32.23 -22.50 -18.12
CA ASP A 47 -32.01 -21.21 -17.46
C ASP A 47 -30.89 -21.29 -16.40
N SER A 48 -30.66 -22.46 -15.79
CA SER A 48 -29.56 -22.66 -14.82
C SER A 48 -28.91 -24.05 -14.90
N LEU A 49 -27.62 -24.10 -14.59
CA LEU A 49 -26.80 -25.31 -14.40
C LEU A 49 -26.40 -25.46 -12.92
N LEU A 50 -26.60 -26.64 -12.34
CA LEU A 50 -26.11 -27.03 -11.02
C LEU A 50 -25.00 -28.07 -11.17
N MET A 51 -23.82 -27.84 -10.59
CA MET A 51 -22.66 -28.73 -10.65
C MET A 51 -22.35 -29.30 -9.26
N LEU A 52 -22.41 -30.63 -9.12
CA LEU A 52 -22.23 -31.31 -7.82
C LEU A 52 -20.83 -31.89 -7.60
N HIS A 53 -19.93 -31.80 -8.59
CA HIS A 53 -18.63 -32.48 -8.57
C HIS A 53 -17.47 -31.61 -8.07
N GLY A 54 -17.76 -30.52 -7.33
CA GLY A 54 -16.75 -29.60 -6.78
C GLY A 54 -15.77 -29.08 -7.83
N PRO A 55 -14.45 -29.31 -7.68
CA PRO A 55 -13.47 -28.81 -8.64
C PRO A 55 -13.51 -29.52 -9.99
N TYR A 56 -14.13 -30.70 -10.06
CA TYR A 56 -14.12 -31.54 -11.26
C TYR A 56 -15.24 -31.17 -12.23
N PHE A 57 -14.91 -31.04 -13.51
CA PHE A 57 -15.90 -30.80 -14.56
C PHE A 57 -15.54 -31.49 -15.89
N PRO A 58 -16.52 -31.90 -16.71
CA PRO A 58 -16.23 -32.58 -17.98
C PRO A 58 -15.62 -31.60 -18.98
N LYS A 59 -14.37 -31.83 -19.38
CA LYS A 59 -13.65 -30.95 -20.32
C LYS A 59 -14.38 -30.79 -21.65
N ALA A 60 -14.99 -31.89 -22.14
CA ALA A 60 -15.75 -31.90 -23.39
C ALA A 60 -16.99 -30.98 -23.34
N ALA A 61 -17.57 -30.75 -22.16
CA ALA A 61 -18.74 -29.88 -21.99
C ALA A 61 -18.39 -28.39 -21.86
N TRP A 62 -17.11 -28.05 -21.71
CA TRP A 62 -16.69 -26.66 -21.47
C TRP A 62 -17.22 -25.64 -22.48
N PRO A 63 -17.19 -25.89 -23.82
CA PRO A 63 -17.77 -24.94 -24.78
C PRO A 63 -19.26 -24.68 -24.56
N ALA A 64 -20.04 -25.72 -24.25
CA ALA A 64 -21.48 -25.61 -23.99
C ALA A 64 -21.76 -24.90 -22.66
N VAL A 65 -20.96 -25.17 -21.62
CA VAL A 65 -20.99 -24.44 -20.34
C VAL A 65 -20.71 -22.96 -20.57
N MET A 66 -19.64 -22.63 -21.29
CA MET A 66 -19.31 -21.23 -21.59
C MET A 66 -20.41 -20.53 -22.41
N ALA A 67 -20.99 -21.21 -23.40
CA ALA A 67 -22.13 -20.68 -24.16
C ALA A 67 -23.37 -20.45 -23.27
N HIS A 68 -23.61 -21.32 -22.29
CA HIS A 68 -24.64 -21.15 -21.27
C HIS A 68 -24.41 -19.92 -20.39
N LEU A 69 -23.18 -19.70 -19.93
CA LEU A 69 -22.86 -18.53 -19.12
C LEU A 69 -22.96 -17.24 -19.93
N LYS A 70 -22.47 -17.24 -21.18
CA LYS A 70 -22.49 -16.05 -22.07
C LYS A 70 -23.88 -15.60 -22.53
N ARG A 71 -24.89 -16.47 -22.45
CA ARG A 71 -26.29 -16.09 -22.68
C ARG A 71 -27.01 -15.61 -21.41
N GLY A 72 -26.26 -15.40 -20.32
CA GLY A 72 -26.81 -14.99 -19.02
C GLY A 72 -27.42 -16.13 -18.21
N GLY A 73 -26.93 -17.36 -18.40
CA GLY A 73 -27.37 -18.55 -17.66
C GLY A 73 -26.91 -18.56 -16.20
N GLY A 74 -27.76 -19.11 -15.33
CA GLY A 74 -27.48 -19.29 -13.91
C GLY A 74 -26.53 -20.46 -13.63
N LEU A 75 -25.72 -20.35 -12.59
CA LEU A 75 -24.75 -21.39 -12.20
C LEU A 75 -24.84 -21.64 -10.70
N VAL A 76 -24.85 -22.89 -10.28
CA VAL A 76 -24.66 -23.26 -8.89
C VAL A 76 -23.53 -24.28 -8.84
N THR A 77 -22.52 -24.06 -8.01
CA THR A 77 -21.45 -25.04 -7.78
C THR A 77 -21.34 -25.34 -6.30
N ILE A 78 -21.06 -26.60 -5.97
CA ILE A 78 -20.75 -27.03 -4.60
C ILE A 78 -19.62 -28.05 -4.63
N GLY A 79 -18.76 -28.03 -3.61
CA GLY A 79 -17.70 -29.03 -3.43
C GLY A 79 -16.27 -28.47 -3.41
N GLY A 80 -16.07 -27.17 -3.16
CA GLY A 80 -14.75 -26.53 -3.10
C GLY A 80 -14.54 -25.51 -4.23
N THR A 81 -13.30 -25.37 -4.72
CA THR A 81 -12.96 -24.42 -5.78
C THR A 81 -13.68 -24.75 -7.09
N PRO A 82 -14.49 -23.83 -7.65
CA PRO A 82 -15.24 -24.11 -8.87
C PRO A 82 -14.31 -24.23 -10.09
N LEU A 83 -14.62 -25.20 -10.96
CA LEU A 83 -14.04 -25.34 -12.32
C LEU A 83 -12.50 -25.38 -12.36
N ARG A 84 -11.87 -26.06 -11.39
CA ARG A 84 -10.41 -26.09 -11.22
C ARG A 84 -9.72 -27.26 -11.92
N ILE A 85 -10.40 -28.40 -12.01
CA ILE A 85 -9.82 -29.66 -12.49
C ILE A 85 -10.67 -30.19 -13.67
N PRO A 86 -10.23 -29.98 -14.92
CA PRO A 86 -10.90 -30.58 -16.06
C PRO A 86 -10.71 -32.10 -16.03
N VAL A 87 -11.74 -32.83 -16.48
CA VAL A 87 -11.71 -34.29 -16.56
C VAL A 87 -12.00 -34.73 -17.99
N GLY A 88 -11.11 -35.57 -18.52
CA GLY A 88 -11.24 -36.19 -19.83
C GLY A 88 -11.69 -37.64 -19.75
N LEU A 89 -12.21 -38.19 -20.85
CA LEU A 89 -12.48 -39.61 -20.97
C LEU A 89 -11.22 -40.32 -21.50
N GLY A 90 -10.53 -41.03 -20.61
CA GLY A 90 -9.35 -41.84 -20.92
C GLY A 90 -9.68 -43.32 -21.14
N ALA A 91 -8.64 -44.14 -21.31
CA ALA A 91 -8.80 -45.58 -21.54
C ALA A 91 -9.40 -46.32 -20.32
N ASN A 92 -9.24 -45.78 -19.11
CA ASN A 92 -9.71 -46.36 -17.86
C ASN A 92 -10.96 -45.66 -17.28
N GLY A 93 -11.63 -44.82 -18.07
CA GLY A 93 -12.78 -44.01 -17.64
C GLY A 93 -12.42 -42.54 -17.46
N TRP A 94 -13.10 -41.85 -16.54
CA TRP A 94 -12.91 -40.43 -16.28
C TRP A 94 -11.60 -40.16 -15.55
N GLU A 95 -10.68 -39.46 -16.22
CA GLU A 95 -9.34 -39.16 -15.73
C GLU A 95 -9.20 -37.64 -15.48
N PRO A 96 -8.97 -37.21 -14.22
CA PRO A 96 -8.68 -35.81 -13.92
C PRO A 96 -7.34 -35.38 -14.54
N GLU A 97 -7.31 -34.17 -15.10
CA GLU A 97 -6.06 -33.51 -15.50
C GLU A 97 -5.41 -32.79 -14.30
N ALA A 98 -4.28 -32.11 -14.53
CA ALA A 98 -3.71 -31.21 -13.55
C ALA A 98 -4.65 -30.02 -13.27
N GLU A 99 -4.52 -29.45 -12.06
CA GLU A 99 -5.20 -28.19 -11.71
C GLU A 99 -4.85 -27.09 -12.69
N GLN A 100 -5.85 -26.27 -13.03
CA GLN A 100 -5.73 -25.17 -14.00
C GLN A 100 -6.59 -23.97 -13.57
N THR A 101 -6.01 -22.77 -13.55
CA THR A 101 -6.73 -21.50 -13.32
C THR A 101 -7.52 -21.03 -14.55
N ALA A 102 -7.13 -21.45 -15.75
CA ALA A 102 -7.66 -20.92 -17.01
C ALA A 102 -9.20 -20.95 -17.13
N TYR A 103 -9.86 -21.98 -16.59
CA TYR A 103 -11.30 -22.17 -16.72
C TYR A 103 -12.10 -21.21 -15.82
N HIS A 104 -11.71 -21.06 -14.55
CA HIS A 104 -12.38 -20.06 -13.71
C HIS A 104 -11.98 -18.62 -14.06
N GLN A 105 -10.77 -18.40 -14.60
CA GLN A 105 -10.32 -17.09 -15.10
C GLN A 105 -11.16 -16.63 -16.29
N ALA A 106 -11.59 -17.58 -17.13
CA ALA A 106 -12.50 -17.31 -18.23
C ALA A 106 -13.86 -16.77 -17.77
N ILE A 107 -14.27 -17.02 -16.51
CA ILE A 107 -15.53 -16.52 -15.93
C ILE A 107 -15.30 -15.40 -14.89
N GLY A 108 -14.12 -14.78 -14.86
CA GLY A 108 -13.84 -13.62 -14.00
C GLY A 108 -13.41 -13.94 -12.56
N ILE A 109 -13.15 -15.21 -12.25
CA ILE A 109 -12.50 -15.61 -10.98
C ILE A 109 -11.00 -15.78 -11.28
N HIS A 110 -10.17 -14.91 -10.72
CA HIS A 110 -8.73 -14.96 -10.94
C HIS A 110 -8.08 -16.16 -10.25
N GLU A 111 -8.43 -16.36 -8.98
CA GLU A 111 -7.90 -17.41 -8.11
C GLU A 111 -8.89 -17.71 -6.97
N ALA A 112 -8.73 -18.87 -6.33
CA ALA A 112 -9.43 -19.19 -5.08
C ALA A 112 -8.42 -19.55 -3.98
N LEU A 113 -8.45 -18.81 -2.87
CA LEU A 113 -7.51 -18.97 -1.76
C LEU A 113 -8.19 -19.72 -0.62
N ARG A 114 -7.48 -20.69 -0.03
CA ARG A 114 -7.97 -21.45 1.12
C ARG A 114 -8.08 -20.53 2.33
N ILE A 115 -9.17 -20.68 3.10
CA ILE A 115 -9.43 -19.95 4.33
C ILE A 115 -9.53 -20.95 5.50
N ASP A 116 -8.81 -20.67 6.58
CA ASP A 116 -8.99 -21.37 7.85
C ASP A 116 -10.27 -20.93 8.55
N THR A 117 -11.04 -21.90 9.03
CA THR A 117 -12.32 -21.69 9.71
C THR A 117 -12.25 -22.06 11.19
N SER A 118 -11.06 -22.36 11.72
CA SER A 118 -10.85 -22.73 13.13
C SER A 118 -11.37 -21.70 14.13
N LYS A 119 -11.34 -20.40 13.77
CA LYS A 119 -11.86 -19.29 14.58
C LYS A 119 -13.38 -19.10 14.48
N VAL A 120 -14.08 -19.79 13.57
CA VAL A 120 -15.52 -19.62 13.35
C VAL A 120 -16.32 -20.32 14.44
N THR A 121 -17.20 -19.56 15.08
CA THR A 121 -18.07 -20.00 16.18
C THR A 121 -19.55 -20.02 15.81
N GLU A 122 -19.97 -19.21 14.83
CA GLU A 122 -21.37 -19.09 14.39
C GLU A 122 -21.47 -18.92 12.88
N TRP A 123 -22.51 -19.51 12.27
CA TRP A 123 -22.88 -19.29 10.88
C TRP A 123 -24.09 -18.36 10.79
N LYS A 124 -23.98 -17.30 10.00
CA LYS A 124 -25.01 -16.27 9.84
C LYS A 124 -25.44 -16.16 8.38
N ALA A 125 -26.72 -16.36 8.10
CA ALA A 125 -27.30 -16.12 6.79
C ALA A 125 -27.39 -14.61 6.48
N SER A 126 -27.25 -14.27 5.19
CA SER A 126 -27.30 -12.89 4.73
C SER A 126 -28.66 -12.24 4.99
N ALA A 127 -28.64 -11.06 5.63
CA ALA A 127 -29.84 -10.25 5.79
C ALA A 127 -30.24 -9.54 4.49
N ALA A 128 -29.28 -9.22 3.61
CA ALA A 128 -29.51 -8.53 2.34
C ALA A 128 -30.25 -9.42 1.34
N ILE A 129 -29.86 -10.70 1.29
CA ILE A 129 -30.44 -11.73 0.43
C ILE A 129 -30.66 -13.00 1.28
N PRO A 130 -31.82 -13.14 1.95
CA PRO A 130 -32.05 -14.20 2.94
C PRO A 130 -32.37 -15.58 2.31
N LEU A 131 -31.62 -15.98 1.28
CA LEU A 131 -31.82 -17.26 0.58
C LEU A 131 -31.46 -18.47 1.47
N LEU A 132 -30.48 -18.31 2.36
CA LEU A 132 -30.00 -19.37 3.26
C LEU A 132 -30.56 -19.24 4.69
N ALA A 133 -31.52 -18.35 4.92
CA ALA A 133 -32.12 -18.20 6.25
C ALA A 133 -32.79 -19.52 6.69
N GLY A 134 -32.38 -20.06 7.83
CA GLY A 134 -32.85 -21.34 8.36
C GLY A 134 -32.13 -22.58 7.82
N THR A 135 -31.15 -22.42 6.92
CA THR A 135 -30.32 -23.52 6.40
C THR A 135 -28.87 -23.47 6.87
N GLU A 136 -28.54 -22.57 7.81
CA GLU A 136 -27.24 -22.45 8.46
C GLU A 136 -26.74 -23.78 9.07
N PRO A 137 -27.59 -24.62 9.71
CA PRO A 137 -27.15 -25.90 10.28
C PRO A 137 -26.70 -26.94 9.24
N LEU A 138 -26.86 -26.69 7.92
CA LEU A 138 -26.30 -27.56 6.88
C LEU A 138 -24.78 -27.49 6.80
N PHE A 139 -24.17 -26.48 7.42
CA PHE A 139 -22.75 -26.16 7.29
C PHE A 139 -22.01 -26.45 8.60
N ASP A 140 -20.98 -27.30 8.51
CA ASP A 140 -20.04 -27.55 9.62
C ASP A 140 -18.83 -26.59 9.56
N ASN A 141 -17.78 -26.80 10.36
CA ASN A 141 -16.59 -25.96 10.41
C ASN A 141 -15.43 -26.46 9.52
N ALA A 142 -15.71 -27.09 8.37
CA ALA A 142 -14.69 -27.41 7.38
C ALA A 142 -14.13 -26.14 6.68
N SER A 143 -12.86 -26.20 6.26
CA SER A 143 -12.21 -25.15 5.47
C SER A 143 -13.01 -24.78 4.23
N THR A 144 -12.92 -23.51 3.83
CA THR A 144 -13.59 -22.95 2.65
C THR A 144 -12.57 -22.21 1.77
N TYR A 145 -13.01 -21.70 0.62
CA TYR A 145 -12.19 -20.87 -0.27
C TYR A 145 -12.80 -19.48 -0.49
N GLY A 146 -11.96 -18.45 -0.46
CA GLY A 146 -12.29 -17.08 -0.87
C GLY A 146 -11.96 -16.87 -2.34
N LEU A 147 -12.80 -16.12 -3.06
CA LEU A 147 -12.62 -15.89 -4.50
C LEU A 147 -11.94 -14.53 -4.74
N ALA A 148 -10.78 -14.55 -5.39
CA ALA A 148 -10.17 -13.34 -5.94
C ALA A 148 -10.79 -13.07 -7.32
N LEU A 149 -11.45 -11.91 -7.48
CA LEU A 149 -12.25 -11.59 -8.68
C LEU A 149 -11.49 -10.64 -9.61
N HIS A 150 -11.56 -10.88 -10.92
CA HIS A 150 -11.08 -9.96 -11.96
C HIS A 150 -12.16 -9.84 -13.04
N VAL A 151 -13.27 -9.23 -12.64
CA VAL A 151 -14.53 -9.22 -13.42
C VAL A 151 -14.50 -8.23 -14.57
N THR A 152 -13.55 -7.30 -14.60
CA THR A 152 -13.41 -6.31 -15.65
C THR A 152 -11.99 -6.28 -16.23
N ARG A 153 -11.87 -6.09 -17.55
CA ARG A 153 -10.59 -6.01 -18.28
C ARG A 153 -10.48 -4.72 -19.10
N SER A 154 -11.15 -3.67 -18.63
CA SER A 154 -11.23 -2.38 -19.32
C SER A 154 -11.09 -1.26 -18.31
N HIS A 155 -10.61 -0.11 -18.78
CA HIS A 155 -10.49 1.10 -17.98
C HIS A 155 -11.63 2.06 -18.35
N ASP A 156 -12.26 2.68 -17.36
CA ASP A 156 -13.29 3.72 -17.58
C ASP A 156 -12.68 4.94 -18.29
N HIS A 157 -11.44 5.29 -17.92
CA HIS A 157 -10.66 6.38 -18.48
C HIS A 157 -9.27 5.87 -18.91
N PRO A 158 -9.10 5.35 -20.15
CA PRO A 158 -7.83 4.74 -20.60
C PRO A 158 -6.61 5.66 -20.59
N HIS A 159 -6.80 6.98 -20.55
CA HIS A 159 -5.72 7.96 -20.46
C HIS A 159 -5.35 8.35 -19.02
N GLU A 160 -6.17 7.94 -18.04
CA GLU A 160 -5.91 8.12 -16.62
C GLU A 160 -5.38 6.82 -16.02
N ASN A 161 -4.10 6.80 -15.70
CA ASN A 161 -3.52 5.67 -14.97
C ASN A 161 -4.12 5.59 -13.56
N GLY A 162 -4.44 4.38 -13.11
CA GLY A 162 -5.22 4.16 -11.88
C GLY A 162 -6.73 4.31 -12.06
N SER A 163 -7.24 4.53 -13.28
CA SER A 163 -8.68 4.50 -13.50
C SER A 163 -9.29 3.14 -13.15
N GLY A 164 -10.46 3.16 -12.52
CA GLY A 164 -11.28 1.96 -12.34
C GLY A 164 -11.76 1.38 -13.67
N GLY A 165 -12.46 0.25 -13.60
CA GLY A 165 -13.11 -0.38 -14.74
C GLY A 165 -14.63 -0.57 -14.53
N PRO A 166 -15.36 -0.97 -15.57
CA PRO A 166 -16.78 -1.27 -15.48
C PRO A 166 -17.17 -2.19 -14.31
N MET A 167 -18.32 -1.92 -13.68
CA MET A 167 -18.89 -2.77 -12.61
C MET A 167 -19.68 -3.93 -13.23
N ASP A 168 -18.96 -4.85 -13.87
CA ASP A 168 -19.56 -5.92 -14.67
C ASP A 168 -20.30 -6.97 -13.83
N ALA A 169 -19.89 -7.18 -12.58
CA ALA A 169 -20.54 -8.12 -11.66
C ALA A 169 -20.55 -7.63 -10.20
N HIS A 170 -21.49 -8.10 -9.39
CA HIS A 170 -21.61 -7.77 -7.96
C HIS A 170 -21.55 -9.05 -7.12
N LEU A 171 -20.70 -9.06 -6.09
CA LEU A 171 -20.55 -10.20 -5.19
C LEU A 171 -21.29 -9.94 -3.88
N TYR A 172 -22.05 -10.93 -3.41
CA TYR A 172 -22.79 -10.89 -2.16
C TYR A 172 -22.51 -12.14 -1.32
N PRO A 173 -22.14 -12.02 -0.03
CA PRO A 173 -22.13 -13.15 0.87
C PRO A 173 -23.56 -13.60 1.13
N LEU A 174 -23.82 -14.91 1.03
CA LEU A 174 -25.09 -15.53 1.38
C LEU A 174 -25.05 -16.24 2.74
N LEU A 175 -23.87 -16.72 3.13
CA LEU A 175 -23.57 -17.26 4.45
C LEU A 175 -22.20 -16.75 4.89
N THR A 176 -22.08 -16.30 6.12
CA THR A 176 -20.84 -15.78 6.71
C THR A 176 -20.53 -16.52 8.01
N GLY A 177 -19.24 -16.81 8.25
CA GLY A 177 -18.75 -17.36 9.52
C GLY A 177 -18.26 -16.24 10.46
N LEU A 178 -18.77 -16.21 11.68
CA LEU A 178 -18.41 -15.24 12.71
C LEU A 178 -17.46 -15.84 13.74
N ASP A 179 -16.46 -15.08 14.19
CA ASP A 179 -15.65 -15.45 15.35
C ASP A 179 -16.28 -15.02 16.69
N LYS A 180 -15.56 -15.29 17.79
CA LYS A 180 -15.98 -14.94 19.17
C LYS A 180 -16.20 -13.44 19.40
N ASP A 181 -15.63 -12.58 18.56
CA ASP A 181 -15.67 -11.11 18.66
C ASP A 181 -16.65 -10.51 17.63
N GLU A 182 -17.50 -11.38 17.04
CA GLU A 182 -18.48 -11.11 15.99
C GLU A 182 -17.87 -10.60 14.68
N ARG A 183 -16.60 -10.93 14.40
CA ARG A 183 -15.91 -10.56 13.16
C ARG A 183 -16.24 -11.56 12.06
N GLU A 184 -16.53 -11.06 10.88
CA GLU A 184 -16.84 -11.86 9.69
C GLU A 184 -15.56 -12.44 9.08
N ARG A 185 -15.30 -13.74 9.27
CA ARG A 185 -14.01 -14.37 8.90
C ARG A 185 -13.99 -15.02 7.53
N CYS A 186 -15.13 -15.48 7.03
CA CYS A 186 -15.23 -16.15 5.73
C CYS A 186 -16.67 -16.17 5.21
N ALA A 187 -16.84 -16.26 3.89
CA ALA A 187 -18.13 -16.45 3.24
C ALA A 187 -18.14 -17.75 2.42
N PRO A 188 -18.51 -18.90 3.00
CA PRO A 188 -18.49 -20.18 2.29
C PRO A 188 -19.52 -20.31 1.17
N VAL A 189 -20.56 -19.46 1.16
CA VAL A 189 -21.54 -19.40 0.08
C VAL A 189 -21.69 -17.96 -0.36
N VAL A 190 -21.38 -17.70 -1.63
CA VAL A 190 -21.45 -16.36 -2.23
C VAL A 190 -22.32 -16.37 -3.49
N LEU A 191 -22.93 -15.24 -3.78
CA LEU A 191 -23.70 -14.96 -4.98
C LEU A 191 -22.95 -13.93 -5.83
N LEU A 192 -22.64 -14.27 -7.08
CA LEU A 192 -22.15 -13.34 -8.10
C LEU A 192 -23.28 -13.03 -9.09
N GLU A 193 -23.72 -11.78 -9.14
CA GLU A 193 -24.68 -11.30 -10.14
C GLU A 193 -23.94 -10.53 -11.24
N ASN A 194 -23.90 -11.08 -12.45
CA ASN A 194 -23.30 -10.45 -13.62
C ASN A 194 -24.30 -9.46 -14.22
N THR A 195 -24.01 -8.16 -14.08
CA THR A 195 -24.92 -7.08 -14.51
C THR A 195 -24.56 -6.50 -15.87
N LYS A 196 -23.29 -6.56 -16.28
CA LYS A 196 -22.81 -6.14 -17.61
C LYS A 196 -21.79 -7.15 -18.16
N GLY A 197 -21.14 -6.79 -19.27
CA GLY A 197 -20.13 -7.62 -19.92
C GLY A 197 -20.68 -8.88 -20.59
N ASP A 198 -19.78 -9.83 -20.89
CA ASP A 198 -20.07 -11.07 -21.62
C ASP A 198 -21.07 -12.01 -20.93
N PHE A 199 -21.31 -11.82 -19.63
CA PHE A 199 -22.13 -12.71 -18.80
C PHE A 199 -23.40 -12.03 -18.27
N ALA A 200 -23.75 -10.86 -18.79
CA ALA A 200 -24.87 -10.04 -18.31
C ALA A 200 -26.17 -10.86 -18.17
N GLY A 201 -26.83 -10.72 -17.01
CA GLY A 201 -28.04 -11.46 -16.66
C GLY A 201 -27.79 -12.80 -15.95
N GLY A 202 -26.53 -13.27 -15.88
CA GLY A 202 -26.16 -14.49 -15.18
C GLY A 202 -26.10 -14.33 -13.66
N ARG A 203 -26.70 -15.26 -12.92
CA ARG A 203 -26.69 -15.32 -11.45
C ARG A 203 -26.00 -16.60 -10.99
N TRP A 204 -24.87 -16.49 -10.29
CA TRP A 204 -24.03 -17.62 -9.94
C TRP A 204 -23.90 -17.77 -8.42
N ILE A 205 -24.21 -18.95 -7.88
CA ILE A 205 -23.97 -19.29 -6.47
C ILE A 205 -22.77 -20.23 -6.40
N PHE A 206 -21.77 -19.84 -5.63
CA PHE A 206 -20.60 -20.65 -5.36
C PHE A 206 -20.60 -21.06 -3.88
N ALA A 207 -20.80 -22.35 -3.61
CA ALA A 207 -20.58 -22.96 -2.30
C ALA A 207 -19.15 -23.52 -2.25
N ASN A 208 -18.22 -22.68 -1.80
CA ASN A 208 -16.76 -22.85 -1.91
C ASN A 208 -16.18 -23.81 -0.87
N ARG A 209 -16.87 -24.92 -0.60
CA ARG A 209 -16.47 -25.92 0.38
C ARG A 209 -17.00 -27.29 0.01
N GLU A 210 -16.35 -28.32 0.53
CA GLU A 210 -16.83 -29.69 0.36
C GLU A 210 -18.19 -29.91 1.04
N ALA A 211 -19.06 -30.70 0.40
CA ALA A 211 -20.35 -31.08 0.96
C ALA A 211 -20.16 -32.29 1.88
N GLY A 212 -20.07 -32.04 3.19
CA GLY A 212 -19.93 -33.07 4.21
C GLY A 212 -21.16 -33.96 4.39
N ALA A 213 -21.05 -35.01 5.22
CA ALA A 213 -22.15 -35.93 5.51
C ALA A 213 -23.40 -35.23 6.07
N SER A 214 -23.18 -34.20 6.92
CA SER A 214 -24.21 -33.34 7.51
C SER A 214 -25.03 -32.60 6.46
N PHE A 215 -24.40 -32.13 5.38
CA PHE A 215 -25.07 -31.43 4.29
C PHE A 215 -26.10 -32.32 3.59
N TRP A 216 -25.75 -33.58 3.36
CA TRP A 216 -26.62 -34.54 2.67
C TRP A 216 -27.67 -35.18 3.58
N ASP A 217 -27.57 -35.03 4.90
CA ASP A 217 -28.44 -35.70 5.86
C ASP A 217 -29.93 -35.41 5.60
N GLY A 218 -30.72 -36.47 5.60
CA GLY A 218 -32.17 -36.42 5.34
C GLY A 218 -32.58 -35.80 3.99
N GLY A 219 -31.67 -35.58 3.03
CA GLY A 219 -31.96 -34.97 1.73
C GLY A 219 -32.05 -33.43 1.75
N LYS A 220 -31.81 -32.78 2.89
CA LYS A 220 -31.97 -31.32 3.05
C LYS A 220 -31.02 -30.50 2.18
N GLY A 221 -29.78 -30.95 2.01
CA GLY A 221 -28.82 -30.31 1.10
C GLY A 221 -29.30 -30.32 -0.36
N ALA A 222 -29.92 -31.43 -0.82
CA ALA A 222 -30.48 -31.50 -2.16
C ALA A 222 -31.70 -30.58 -2.34
N GLU A 223 -32.54 -30.42 -1.30
CA GLU A 223 -33.63 -29.44 -1.29
C GLU A 223 -33.10 -28.00 -1.39
N ALA A 224 -32.05 -27.67 -0.63
CA ALA A 224 -31.40 -26.36 -0.69
C ALA A 224 -30.80 -26.08 -2.08
N LEU A 225 -30.10 -27.06 -2.68
CA LEU A 225 -29.53 -26.94 -4.02
C LEU A 225 -30.60 -26.75 -5.10
N ALA A 226 -31.76 -27.41 -4.98
CA ALA A 226 -32.88 -27.19 -5.86
C ALA A 226 -33.41 -25.75 -5.75
N ALA A 227 -33.57 -25.23 -4.52
CA ALA A 227 -33.98 -23.85 -4.29
C ALA A 227 -32.96 -22.84 -4.85
N TRP A 228 -31.66 -23.12 -4.73
CA TRP A 228 -30.60 -22.28 -5.29
C TRP A 228 -30.65 -22.28 -6.82
N ALA A 229 -30.83 -23.45 -7.46
CA ALA A 229 -30.96 -23.56 -8.90
C ALA A 229 -32.22 -22.84 -9.43
N GLU A 230 -33.33 -22.90 -8.70
CA GLU A 230 -34.53 -22.12 -9.02
C GLU A 230 -34.34 -20.63 -8.86
N PHE A 231 -33.50 -20.20 -7.91
CA PHE A 231 -33.16 -18.80 -7.67
C PHE A 231 -32.20 -18.24 -8.72
N THR A 232 -31.19 -19.01 -9.14
CA THR A 232 -30.26 -18.64 -10.23
C THR A 232 -30.95 -18.61 -11.59
N ALA A 233 -31.90 -19.52 -11.84
CA ALA A 233 -32.71 -19.55 -13.05
C ALA A 233 -33.61 -18.31 -13.24
N ARG A 234 -33.72 -17.44 -12.23
CA ARG A 234 -34.50 -16.19 -12.32
C ARG A 234 -33.78 -15.09 -13.07
N GLY A 235 -32.47 -15.21 -13.25
CA GLY A 235 -31.62 -14.15 -13.80
C GLY A 235 -31.45 -12.99 -12.83
N VAL A 236 -30.90 -11.88 -13.34
CA VAL A 236 -30.55 -10.71 -12.52
C VAL A 236 -31.55 -9.56 -12.73
N THR A 237 -31.98 -8.97 -11.62
CA THR A 237 -32.61 -7.64 -11.59
C THR A 237 -31.70 -6.72 -10.79
N GLU A 238 -31.00 -5.82 -11.48
CA GLU A 238 -30.11 -4.86 -10.84
C GLU A 238 -30.95 -3.76 -10.18
N TRP A 239 -30.63 -3.47 -8.92
CA TRP A 239 -31.30 -2.46 -8.12
C TRP A 239 -30.31 -1.46 -7.55
N TRP A 240 -30.69 -0.20 -7.55
CA TRP A 240 -29.96 0.89 -6.92
C TRP A 240 -30.92 1.73 -6.08
N LEU A 241 -30.50 2.03 -4.85
CA LEU A 241 -31.12 3.03 -3.98
C LEU A 241 -30.14 4.18 -3.80
N LYS A 242 -30.51 5.37 -4.28
CA LYS A 242 -29.61 6.55 -4.28
C LYS A 242 -30.32 7.77 -3.72
N PRO A 243 -29.75 8.48 -2.73
CA PRO A 243 -30.16 9.84 -2.47
C PRO A 243 -29.68 10.73 -3.64
N ASN A 244 -30.28 11.90 -3.81
CA ASN A 244 -29.82 12.87 -4.82
C ASN A 244 -28.45 13.48 -4.45
N TYR A 245 -28.14 13.56 -3.16
CA TYR A 245 -26.84 13.99 -2.65
C TYR A 245 -26.45 13.15 -1.43
N ALA A 246 -25.15 12.94 -1.20
CA ALA A 246 -24.66 12.31 0.03
C ALA A 246 -24.77 13.24 1.25
N CYS A 247 -24.78 14.55 1.03
CA CYS A 247 -24.96 15.58 2.05
C CYS A 247 -25.96 16.63 1.57
N TYR A 248 -26.88 17.02 2.45
CA TYR A 248 -27.90 18.03 2.21
C TYR A 248 -27.63 19.26 3.07
N GLU A 249 -27.87 20.44 2.51
CA GLU A 249 -27.90 21.67 3.29
C GLU A 249 -29.13 21.68 4.19
N ILE A 250 -29.03 22.38 5.32
CA ILE A 250 -30.11 22.39 6.32
C ILE A 250 -31.40 22.96 5.73
N GLY A 251 -32.49 22.20 5.88
CA GLY A 251 -33.82 22.52 5.36
C GLY A 251 -34.07 22.07 3.92
N GLU A 252 -33.07 21.60 3.17
CA GLU A 252 -33.30 20.97 1.88
C GLU A 252 -34.12 19.69 2.03
N LYS A 253 -34.92 19.35 1.02
CA LYS A 253 -35.72 18.12 1.02
C LYS A 253 -34.96 16.99 0.35
N PRO A 254 -34.59 15.93 1.07
CA PRO A 254 -33.94 14.78 0.47
C PRO A 254 -34.87 14.07 -0.52
N MET A 255 -34.27 13.37 -1.48
CA MET A 255 -34.99 12.62 -2.49
C MET A 255 -34.30 11.29 -2.72
N LEU A 256 -35.07 10.21 -2.65
CA LEU A 256 -34.62 8.86 -2.96
C LEU A 256 -34.93 8.54 -4.41
N THR A 257 -33.99 7.88 -5.09
CA THR A 257 -34.19 7.31 -6.41
C THR A 257 -34.03 5.80 -6.32
N PHE A 258 -35.09 5.08 -6.64
CA PHE A 258 -35.06 3.65 -6.88
C PHE A 258 -34.87 3.43 -8.37
N GLN A 259 -33.69 2.94 -8.75
CA GLN A 259 -33.39 2.56 -10.13
C GLN A 259 -33.39 1.04 -10.23
N ARG A 260 -34.07 0.54 -11.26
CA ARG A 260 -34.19 -0.89 -11.54
C ARG A 260 -33.82 -1.16 -12.98
N GLN A 261 -33.08 -2.24 -13.23
CA GLN A 261 -32.91 -2.80 -14.56
C GLN A 261 -33.11 -4.31 -14.54
N ARG A 262 -34.04 -4.80 -15.36
CA ARG A 262 -34.26 -6.23 -15.53
C ARG A 262 -33.41 -6.72 -16.71
N LEU A 263 -32.46 -7.62 -16.45
CA LEU A 263 -31.51 -8.06 -17.49
C LEU A 263 -31.99 -9.30 -18.26
N ASN A 264 -32.93 -10.06 -17.69
CA ASN A 264 -33.50 -11.24 -18.33
C ASN A 264 -35.00 -11.05 -18.57
N ALA A 265 -35.50 -11.44 -19.74
CA ALA A 265 -36.92 -11.31 -20.11
C ALA A 265 -37.88 -12.01 -19.12
N ASN A 266 -37.39 -13.08 -18.47
CA ASN A 266 -38.14 -13.91 -17.52
C ASN A 266 -37.96 -13.48 -16.04
N GLY A 267 -37.27 -12.36 -15.79
CA GLY A 267 -37.11 -11.78 -14.45
C GLY A 267 -38.41 -11.14 -13.93
N ASP A 268 -38.52 -11.01 -12.60
CA ASP A 268 -39.69 -10.44 -11.94
C ASP A 268 -39.95 -9.00 -12.39
N SER A 269 -41.12 -8.75 -12.99
CA SER A 269 -41.48 -7.46 -13.56
C SER A 269 -42.10 -6.50 -12.56
N SER A 270 -42.52 -6.97 -11.38
CA SER A 270 -43.13 -6.14 -10.33
C SER A 270 -42.62 -6.48 -8.94
N TRP A 271 -42.38 -5.43 -8.14
CA TRP A 271 -41.80 -5.47 -6.81
C TRP A 271 -42.55 -4.54 -5.86
N GLN A 272 -42.80 -5.04 -4.65
CA GLN A 272 -43.26 -4.23 -3.54
C GLN A 272 -42.05 -3.66 -2.82
N VAL A 273 -41.99 -2.34 -2.67
CA VAL A 273 -40.93 -1.63 -1.94
C VAL A 273 -41.52 -1.08 -0.66
N THR A 274 -40.82 -1.31 0.45
CA THR A 274 -41.03 -0.59 1.71
C THR A 274 -39.71 0.04 2.11
N TYR A 275 -39.73 1.28 2.58
CA TYR A 275 -38.53 1.97 3.01
C TYR A 275 -38.76 2.72 4.32
N LYS A 276 -37.69 2.81 5.10
CA LYS A 276 -37.62 3.49 6.39
C LYS A 276 -36.42 4.41 6.37
N VAL A 277 -36.62 5.67 6.78
CA VAL A 277 -35.55 6.65 6.96
C VAL A 277 -35.45 6.98 8.43
N SER A 278 -34.26 6.78 8.99
CA SER A 278 -33.98 7.01 10.39
C SER A 278 -32.85 8.01 10.55
N ARG A 279 -32.99 8.97 11.47
CA ARG A 279 -31.89 9.83 11.91
C ARG A 279 -31.17 9.14 13.08
N ILE A 280 -29.85 9.07 13.03
CA ILE A 280 -29.04 8.36 14.03
C ILE A 280 -28.27 9.35 14.91
N ASN A 281 -28.63 9.41 16.19
CA ASN A 281 -27.98 10.28 17.18
C ASN A 281 -27.30 9.40 18.24
N GLY A 282 -25.96 9.28 18.15
CA GLY A 282 -25.23 8.30 18.96
C GLY A 282 -25.75 6.88 18.69
N THR A 283 -26.24 6.20 19.71
CA THR A 283 -26.86 4.87 19.63
C THR A 283 -28.38 4.90 19.41
N GLU A 284 -29.01 6.08 19.46
CA GLU A 284 -30.45 6.21 19.27
C GLU A 284 -30.82 6.30 17.79
N GLU A 285 -31.79 5.48 17.37
CA GLU A 285 -32.38 5.51 16.04
C GLU A 285 -33.79 6.07 16.11
N ALA A 286 -34.02 7.23 15.48
CA ALA A 286 -35.34 7.85 15.39
C ALA A 286 -35.86 7.77 13.95
N VAL A 287 -36.98 7.07 13.77
CA VAL A 287 -37.66 6.98 12.46
C VAL A 287 -38.28 8.33 12.13
N VAL A 288 -37.81 8.97 11.07
CA VAL A 288 -38.30 10.31 10.68
C VAL A 288 -39.33 10.25 9.56
N THR A 289 -39.26 9.23 8.70
CA THR A 289 -40.27 8.95 7.69
C THR A 289 -40.17 7.50 7.21
N GLU A 290 -41.28 6.95 6.76
CA GLU A 290 -41.35 5.66 6.10
C GLU A 290 -42.33 5.74 4.93
N GLY A 291 -42.28 4.76 4.05
CA GLY A 291 -43.20 4.70 2.91
C GLY A 291 -43.19 3.35 2.21
N SER A 292 -44.14 3.17 1.32
CA SER A 292 -44.24 1.98 0.50
C SER A 292 -44.75 2.33 -0.89
N LEU A 293 -44.27 1.61 -1.90
CA LEU A 293 -44.74 1.74 -3.27
C LEU A 293 -44.62 0.41 -4.01
N THR A 294 -45.42 0.23 -5.05
CA THR A 294 -45.32 -0.92 -5.94
C THR A 294 -44.70 -0.45 -7.25
N LEU A 295 -43.54 -1.00 -7.59
CA LEU A 295 -42.86 -0.74 -8.85
C LEU A 295 -43.22 -1.88 -9.81
N GLY A 296 -43.94 -1.58 -10.88
CA GLY A 296 -44.36 -2.56 -11.88
C GLY A 296 -44.24 -1.96 -13.27
N SER A 297 -43.37 -2.52 -14.09
CA SER A 297 -43.16 -2.07 -15.45
C SER A 297 -42.66 -3.20 -16.34
N HIS A 298 -43.14 -3.22 -17.59
CA HIS A 298 -42.63 -4.09 -18.63
C HIS A 298 -41.37 -3.50 -19.30
N GLU A 299 -41.02 -2.26 -18.99
CA GLU A 299 -39.80 -1.62 -19.48
C GLU A 299 -38.55 -2.34 -18.96
N LEU A 300 -37.47 -2.20 -19.71
CA LEU A 300 -36.18 -2.82 -19.37
C LEU A 300 -35.53 -2.13 -18.16
N THR A 301 -35.74 -0.82 -18.03
CA THR A 301 -35.13 0.04 -17.00
C THR A 301 -36.16 1.05 -16.51
N ASP A 302 -36.27 1.22 -15.19
CA ASP A 302 -37.18 2.18 -14.56
C ASP A 302 -36.46 3.03 -13.51
N TYR A 303 -36.95 4.26 -13.32
CA TYR A 303 -36.47 5.20 -12.32
C TYR A 303 -37.67 5.79 -11.57
N GLU A 304 -37.78 5.49 -10.29
CA GLU A 304 -38.79 6.10 -9.43
C GLU A 304 -38.13 7.06 -8.45
N ARG A 305 -38.61 8.31 -8.42
CA ARG A 305 -38.08 9.38 -7.58
C ARG A 305 -39.07 9.72 -6.48
N VAL A 306 -38.69 9.44 -5.23
CA VAL A 306 -39.51 9.62 -4.04
C VAL A 306 -38.98 10.81 -3.24
N PRO A 307 -39.61 12.00 -3.31
CA PRO A 307 -39.25 13.12 -2.44
C PRO A 307 -39.66 12.80 -1.00
N LEU A 308 -38.73 12.99 -0.06
CA LEU A 308 -39.02 12.72 1.35
C LEU A 308 -39.78 13.92 1.98
N PRO A 309 -40.78 13.66 2.84
CA PRO A 309 -41.61 14.72 3.45
C PRO A 309 -40.92 15.42 4.62
N ILE A 310 -39.58 15.39 4.67
CA ILE A 310 -38.74 15.97 5.74
C ILE A 310 -37.77 17.00 5.14
N GLY A 311 -37.39 17.99 5.95
CA GLY A 311 -36.20 18.80 5.68
C GLY A 311 -34.98 18.17 6.37
N ALA A 312 -33.81 18.25 5.75
CA ALA A 312 -32.57 17.78 6.36
C ALA A 312 -32.22 18.64 7.59
N GLU A 313 -31.91 17.98 8.70
CA GLU A 313 -31.38 18.57 9.93
C GLU A 313 -29.93 18.08 10.14
N PRO A 314 -29.11 18.75 10.95
CA PRO A 314 -27.72 18.32 11.16
C PRO A 314 -27.63 16.86 11.62
N GLY A 315 -26.78 16.05 11.00
CA GLY A 315 -26.53 14.68 11.44
C GLY A 315 -26.77 13.61 10.38
N TYR A 316 -26.56 12.35 10.79
CA TYR A 316 -26.58 11.20 9.89
C TYR A 316 -27.97 10.59 9.74
N TYR A 317 -28.34 10.26 8.51
CA TYR A 317 -29.57 9.55 8.17
C TYR A 317 -29.24 8.22 7.49
N ARG A 318 -29.88 7.17 7.97
CA ARG A 318 -29.87 5.83 7.39
C ARG A 318 -31.20 5.56 6.67
N VAL A 319 -31.12 4.90 5.53
CA VAL A 319 -32.26 4.47 4.71
C VAL A 319 -32.18 2.97 4.53
N ASP A 320 -33.15 2.24 5.07
CA ASP A 320 -33.30 0.80 4.88
C ASP A 320 -34.51 0.56 3.98
N ALA A 321 -34.34 -0.19 2.89
CA ALA A 321 -35.40 -0.55 1.97
C ALA A 321 -35.49 -2.07 1.79
N GLU A 322 -36.69 -2.63 1.97
CA GLU A 322 -37.00 -4.02 1.67
C GLU A 322 -37.85 -4.09 0.39
N LEU A 323 -37.34 -4.85 -0.58
CA LEU A 323 -37.94 -5.09 -1.88
C LEU A 323 -38.39 -6.56 -1.93
N ILE A 324 -39.66 -6.79 -2.27
CA ILE A 324 -40.24 -8.14 -2.41
C ILE A 324 -40.80 -8.30 -3.81
N ALA A 325 -40.27 -9.25 -4.58
CA ALA A 325 -40.79 -9.58 -5.90
C ALA A 325 -42.21 -10.16 -5.78
N VAL A 326 -43.17 -9.59 -6.49
CA VAL A 326 -44.58 -9.96 -6.36
C VAL A 326 -44.85 -11.39 -6.83
N SER A 327 -44.17 -11.83 -7.89
CA SER A 327 -44.37 -13.17 -8.47
C SER A 327 -43.54 -14.26 -7.79
N SER A 328 -42.27 -13.98 -7.47
CA SER A 328 -41.34 -15.03 -7.00
C SER A 328 -41.10 -15.02 -5.49
N GLY A 329 -41.56 -13.99 -4.78
CA GLY A 329 -41.28 -13.78 -3.36
C GLY A 329 -39.82 -13.48 -3.05
N GLU A 330 -38.98 -13.20 -4.06
CA GLU A 330 -37.58 -12.83 -3.86
C GLU A 330 -37.47 -11.57 -3.01
N ILE A 331 -36.64 -11.63 -1.97
CA ILE A 331 -36.37 -10.50 -1.07
C ILE A 331 -35.01 -9.90 -1.39
N ARG A 332 -34.95 -8.57 -1.45
CA ARG A 332 -33.72 -7.78 -1.50
C ARG A 332 -33.80 -6.69 -0.44
N ARG A 333 -32.80 -6.57 0.42
CA ARG A 333 -32.66 -5.42 1.33
C ARG A 333 -31.52 -4.54 0.89
N LEU A 334 -31.83 -3.28 0.64
CA LEU A 334 -30.86 -2.26 0.28
C LEU A 334 -30.69 -1.31 1.45
N VAL A 335 -29.45 -0.93 1.72
CA VAL A 335 -29.12 0.05 2.76
C VAL A 335 -28.37 1.20 2.09
N GLN A 336 -28.75 2.41 2.47
CA GLN A 336 -28.19 3.64 1.96
C GLN A 336 -28.14 4.68 3.09
N GLY A 337 -27.35 5.74 2.95
CA GLY A 337 -27.27 6.81 3.93
C GLY A 337 -26.97 8.17 3.29
N PHE A 338 -27.30 9.22 4.02
CA PHE A 338 -26.93 10.59 3.69
C PHE A 338 -26.80 11.43 4.97
N TRP A 339 -26.17 12.58 4.85
CA TRP A 339 -26.02 13.55 5.93
C TRP A 339 -26.90 14.77 5.70
N GLY A 340 -27.44 15.35 6.77
CA GLY A 340 -27.67 16.79 6.82
C GLY A 340 -26.41 17.46 7.37
N ARG A 341 -25.99 18.56 6.75
CA ARG A 341 -24.72 19.24 7.07
C ARG A 341 -24.59 19.54 8.56
N ASP A 342 -23.56 18.98 9.19
CA ASP A 342 -23.29 19.17 10.62
C ASP A 342 -21.95 19.89 10.85
N GLU A 343 -22.02 21.22 10.89
CA GLU A 343 -20.86 22.09 11.13
C GLU A 343 -20.31 21.97 12.56
N GLU A 344 -21.14 21.60 13.53
CA GLU A 344 -20.71 21.47 14.92
C GLU A 344 -19.84 20.21 15.09
N LEU A 345 -20.29 19.09 14.55
CA LEU A 345 -19.53 17.83 14.53
C LEU A 345 -18.16 18.02 13.86
N LEU A 346 -18.10 18.67 12.70
CA LEU A 346 -16.83 18.91 11.99
C LEU A 346 -15.83 19.74 12.82
N ARG A 347 -16.32 20.64 13.67
CA ARG A 347 -15.49 21.56 14.47
C ARG A 347 -15.02 20.98 15.80
N GLU A 348 -15.55 19.84 16.22
CA GLU A 348 -15.27 19.26 17.52
C GLU A 348 -13.79 18.86 17.67
N GLY A 349 -13.14 19.17 18.80
CA GLY A 349 -11.73 18.83 19.06
C GLY A 349 -10.71 19.76 18.39
N SER A 350 -9.41 19.54 18.63
CA SER A 350 -8.33 20.33 18.01
C SER A 350 -7.99 19.82 16.61
N MET A 351 -7.36 20.66 15.77
CA MET A 351 -6.62 20.15 14.61
C MET A 351 -5.40 19.36 15.09
N VAL A 352 -4.95 18.39 14.28
CA VAL A 352 -3.70 17.65 14.56
C VAL A 352 -2.51 18.58 14.31
N GLU A 353 -1.51 18.47 15.16
CA GLU A 353 -0.23 19.13 15.05
C GLU A 353 0.87 18.08 14.85
N VAL A 354 2.08 18.52 14.49
CA VAL A 354 3.24 17.65 14.33
C VAL A 354 4.43 18.21 15.09
N ASN A 355 5.27 17.31 15.61
CA ASN A 355 6.60 17.64 16.09
C ASN A 355 7.65 16.93 15.21
N ARG A 356 8.90 16.83 15.67
CA ARG A 356 9.99 16.18 14.92
C ARG A 356 9.69 14.74 14.51
N ASP A 357 9.01 13.95 15.35
CA ASP A 357 8.86 12.50 15.16
C ASP A 357 7.41 12.02 15.06
N TYR A 358 6.45 12.72 15.68
CA TYR A 358 5.07 12.25 15.82
C TYR A 358 4.02 13.33 15.59
N PHE A 359 2.81 12.86 15.31
CA PHE A 359 1.59 13.66 15.33
C PHE A 359 1.13 13.86 16.77
N VAL A 360 0.44 14.97 17.01
CA VAL A 360 -0.11 15.36 18.31
C VAL A 360 -1.57 15.75 18.13
N LYS A 361 -2.47 15.12 18.89
CA LYS A 361 -3.91 15.42 18.89
C LYS A 361 -4.36 15.71 20.31
N ASP A 362 -5.02 16.86 20.51
CA ASP A 362 -5.50 17.31 21.82
C ASP A 362 -4.41 17.23 22.92
N GLY A 363 -3.18 17.58 22.56
CA GLY A 363 -2.01 17.58 23.46
C GLY A 363 -1.41 16.20 23.78
N LYS A 364 -1.82 15.14 23.07
CA LYS A 364 -1.30 13.78 23.25
C LYS A 364 -0.63 13.28 21.96
N PRO A 365 0.44 12.48 22.06
CA PRO A 365 0.99 11.79 20.89
C PRO A 365 -0.07 10.94 20.19
N LEU A 366 -0.01 10.92 18.86
CA LEU A 366 -0.85 10.10 17.99
C LEU A 366 0.04 9.25 17.07
N PRO A 367 0.55 8.10 17.56
CA PRO A 367 1.19 7.12 16.69
C PRO A 367 0.17 6.54 15.71
N ILE A 368 0.52 6.41 14.45
CA ILE A 368 -0.42 6.12 13.38
C ILE A 368 -0.60 4.61 13.20
N VAL A 369 -1.85 4.18 13.37
CA VAL A 369 -2.36 2.89 12.88
C VAL A 369 -3.44 3.26 11.89
N GLY A 370 -3.07 3.27 10.61
CA GLY A 370 -3.90 3.85 9.57
C GLY A 370 -4.32 2.88 8.48
N MET A 371 -5.30 3.32 7.70
CA MET A 371 -5.87 2.50 6.63
C MET A 371 -6.25 3.36 5.43
N THR A 372 -5.83 2.96 4.23
CA THR A 372 -6.39 3.54 3.01
C THR A 372 -7.83 3.07 2.87
N TYR A 373 -8.73 3.97 2.48
CA TYR A 373 -10.15 3.68 2.34
C TYR A 373 -10.70 4.04 0.96
N MET A 374 -11.31 3.03 0.34
CA MET A 374 -12.31 3.13 -0.71
C MET A 374 -13.45 2.17 -0.35
N THR A 375 -14.68 2.52 -0.73
CA THR A 375 -15.88 1.77 -0.36
C THR A 375 -15.91 0.36 -0.97
N SER A 376 -16.60 -0.58 -0.31
CA SER A 376 -16.73 -1.96 -0.79
C SER A 376 -17.70 -2.11 -1.97
N ASP A 377 -18.68 -1.21 -2.13
CA ASP A 377 -19.79 -1.38 -3.08
C ASP A 377 -19.51 -0.88 -4.50
N VAL A 378 -18.70 0.18 -4.64
CA VAL A 378 -18.34 0.78 -5.94
C VAL A 378 -16.85 1.13 -6.09
N ALA A 379 -16.02 0.72 -5.13
CA ALA A 379 -14.58 0.95 -5.10
C ALA A 379 -14.19 2.41 -5.42
N ARG A 380 -13.28 2.65 -6.38
CA ARG A 380 -12.78 3.99 -6.78
C ARG A 380 -13.87 4.97 -7.26
N LYS A 381 -15.11 4.51 -7.50
CA LYS A 381 -16.24 5.37 -7.94
C LYS A 381 -17.04 6.00 -6.79
N TYR A 382 -16.70 5.70 -5.53
CA TYR A 382 -17.41 6.15 -4.33
C TYR A 382 -17.71 7.64 -4.23
N MET A 383 -16.84 8.51 -4.75
CA MET A 383 -17.14 9.94 -4.76
C MET A 383 -18.25 10.30 -5.78
N HIS A 384 -18.39 9.53 -6.86
CA HIS A 384 -19.44 9.70 -7.88
C HIS A 384 -20.71 8.89 -7.61
N LEU A 385 -20.61 7.84 -6.80
CA LEU A 385 -21.71 6.96 -6.39
C LEU A 385 -21.66 6.78 -4.88
N PRO A 386 -21.89 7.86 -4.10
CA PRO A 386 -21.69 7.82 -2.67
C PRO A 386 -22.73 6.97 -1.95
N ASN A 387 -22.27 6.23 -0.94
CA ASN A 387 -23.11 5.47 -0.03
C ASN A 387 -22.67 5.65 1.41
N ALA A 388 -23.22 6.65 2.10
CA ALA A 388 -22.77 6.99 3.45
C ALA A 388 -23.08 5.89 4.48
N ALA A 389 -23.99 4.94 4.20
CA ALA A 389 -24.21 3.80 5.10
C ALA A 389 -23.14 2.72 4.99
N VAL A 390 -22.60 2.48 3.80
CA VAL A 390 -21.44 1.60 3.64
C VAL A 390 -20.22 2.24 4.28
N TRP A 391 -20.02 3.55 4.09
CA TRP A 391 -18.93 4.28 4.74
C TRP A 391 -19.05 4.25 6.27
N ASP A 392 -20.24 4.48 6.82
CA ASP A 392 -20.48 4.43 8.27
C ASP A 392 -20.17 3.04 8.85
N ARG A 393 -20.61 1.96 8.18
CA ARG A 393 -20.29 0.58 8.57
C ARG A 393 -18.78 0.32 8.56
N ASP A 394 -18.12 0.62 7.45
CA ASP A 394 -16.70 0.33 7.28
C ASP A 394 -15.85 1.15 8.27
N MET A 395 -16.17 2.43 8.45
CA MET A 395 -15.47 3.31 9.40
C MET A 395 -15.71 2.92 10.86
N ALA A 396 -16.91 2.44 11.20
CA ALA A 396 -17.18 1.87 12.51
C ALA A 396 -16.32 0.61 12.77
N GLN A 397 -16.17 -0.24 11.76
CA GLN A 397 -15.32 -1.44 11.85
C GLN A 397 -13.84 -1.08 11.97
N MET A 398 -13.35 -0.11 11.20
CA MET A 398 -11.99 0.42 11.31
C MET A 398 -11.73 1.03 12.70
N ALA A 399 -12.66 1.84 13.22
CA ALA A 399 -12.55 2.39 14.57
C ALA A 399 -12.55 1.30 15.65
N LYS A 400 -13.35 0.23 15.49
CA LYS A 400 -13.32 -0.96 16.37
C LYS A 400 -11.95 -1.65 16.34
N ALA A 401 -11.28 -1.68 15.18
CA ALA A 401 -9.92 -2.20 15.04
C ALA A 401 -8.85 -1.29 15.66
N GLY A 402 -9.20 -0.08 16.14
CA GLY A 402 -8.24 0.88 16.69
C GLY A 402 -7.46 1.64 15.62
N ILE A 403 -7.93 1.62 14.37
CA ILE A 403 -7.44 2.53 13.32
C ILE A 403 -7.80 3.96 13.73
N ASN A 404 -6.83 4.86 13.67
CA ASN A 404 -6.99 6.25 14.08
C ASN A 404 -6.88 7.27 12.93
N MET A 405 -6.43 6.82 11.75
CA MET A 405 -6.29 7.66 10.57
C MET A 405 -6.71 6.89 9.32
N ILE A 406 -7.52 7.51 8.48
CA ILE A 406 -7.82 7.00 7.14
C ILE A 406 -7.18 7.88 6.08
N ARG A 407 -6.64 7.24 5.04
CA ARG A 407 -6.21 7.90 3.82
C ARG A 407 -7.22 7.63 2.72
N THR A 408 -7.81 8.68 2.16
CA THR A 408 -8.87 8.55 1.14
C THR A 408 -8.77 9.72 0.18
N GLY A 409 -9.55 9.75 -0.91
CA GLY A 409 -9.44 10.86 -1.86
C GLY A 409 -9.92 10.56 -3.27
N ILE A 410 -9.35 11.27 -4.23
CA ILE A 410 -9.75 11.22 -5.62
C ILE A 410 -8.78 10.35 -6.41
N TRP A 411 -9.29 9.25 -6.96
CA TRP A 411 -8.47 8.22 -7.63
C TRP A 411 -8.76 8.04 -9.11
N THR A 412 -9.89 8.57 -9.61
CA THR A 412 -10.28 8.48 -11.01
C THR A 412 -11.25 9.58 -11.39
N ALA A 413 -11.32 9.89 -12.68
CA ALA A 413 -12.27 10.78 -13.31
C ALA A 413 -12.25 12.21 -12.74
N LEU A 414 -11.06 12.68 -12.36
CA LEU A 414 -10.86 14.00 -11.75
C LEU A 414 -11.45 15.14 -12.63
N ARG A 415 -11.29 15.04 -13.95
CA ARG A 415 -11.85 16.03 -14.88
C ARG A 415 -13.38 16.08 -14.87
N LYS A 416 -14.08 15.02 -14.46
CA LYS A 416 -15.54 15.06 -14.25
C LYS A 416 -15.94 15.85 -13.00
N MET A 417 -15.04 15.95 -12.01
CA MET A 417 -15.30 16.69 -10.77
C MET A 417 -15.24 18.20 -10.99
N ALA A 418 -14.32 18.65 -11.85
CA ALA A 418 -14.18 20.04 -12.25
C ALA A 418 -13.86 20.11 -13.75
N PHE A 419 -14.90 20.04 -14.59
CA PHE A 419 -14.73 20.01 -16.05
C PHE A 419 -14.15 21.32 -16.60
N VAL A 420 -14.63 22.44 -16.07
CA VAL A 420 -14.13 23.79 -16.34
C VAL A 420 -13.33 24.26 -15.13
N ASP A 421 -12.18 24.92 -15.37
CA ASP A 421 -11.37 25.54 -14.31
C ASP A 421 -12.26 26.40 -13.38
N GLY A 422 -12.06 26.26 -12.07
CA GLY A 422 -12.76 27.04 -11.04
C GLY A 422 -14.20 26.59 -10.74
N HIS A 423 -14.72 25.58 -11.44
CA HIS A 423 -16.11 25.12 -11.29
C HIS A 423 -16.18 23.66 -10.87
N VAL A 424 -16.00 23.42 -9.57
CA VAL A 424 -16.17 22.09 -8.95
C VAL A 424 -17.67 21.75 -8.85
N SER A 425 -18.03 20.52 -9.19
CA SER A 425 -19.42 20.03 -9.11
C SER A 425 -19.91 20.01 -7.66
N GLU A 426 -21.08 20.60 -7.42
CA GLU A 426 -21.72 20.61 -6.10
C GLU A 426 -22.05 19.19 -5.60
N GLU A 427 -22.39 18.27 -6.50
CA GLU A 427 -22.63 16.86 -6.16
C GLU A 427 -21.38 16.22 -5.54
N MET A 428 -20.20 16.50 -6.11
CA MET A 428 -18.93 15.98 -5.61
C MET A 428 -18.53 16.64 -4.31
N MET A 429 -18.70 17.96 -4.20
CA MET A 429 -18.45 18.67 -2.94
C MET A 429 -19.28 18.08 -1.80
N ARG A 430 -20.55 17.72 -2.06
CA ARG A 430 -21.43 17.07 -1.08
C ARG A 430 -21.05 15.63 -0.75
N ALA A 431 -20.41 14.90 -1.68
CA ALA A 431 -19.83 13.60 -1.40
C ALA A 431 -18.61 13.73 -0.45
N VAL A 432 -17.75 14.73 -0.68
CA VAL A 432 -16.63 15.07 0.21
C VAL A 432 -17.15 15.49 1.59
N ASP A 433 -18.19 16.34 1.64
CA ASP A 433 -18.84 16.74 2.89
C ASP A 433 -19.29 15.52 3.71
N ALA A 434 -19.95 14.56 3.05
CA ALA A 434 -20.48 13.37 3.69
C ALA A 434 -19.37 12.42 4.18
N ILE A 435 -18.31 12.19 3.41
CA ILE A 435 -17.23 11.28 3.85
C ILE A 435 -16.46 11.85 5.05
N PHE A 436 -16.26 13.18 5.11
CA PHE A 436 -15.62 13.82 6.26
C PHE A 436 -16.50 13.78 7.50
N LEU A 437 -17.81 14.01 7.36
CA LEU A 437 -18.76 13.86 8.47
C LEU A 437 -18.79 12.41 8.99
N THR A 438 -18.73 11.44 8.08
CA THR A 438 -18.76 10.02 8.43
C THR A 438 -17.47 9.61 9.17
N ALA A 439 -16.30 10.04 8.69
CA ALA A 439 -15.04 9.81 9.40
C ALA A 439 -15.03 10.47 10.78
N LYS A 440 -15.54 11.71 10.88
CA LYS A 440 -15.61 12.45 12.15
C LYS A 440 -16.48 11.76 13.18
N ARG A 441 -17.63 11.23 12.76
CA ARG A 441 -18.56 10.46 13.61
C ARG A 441 -17.88 9.28 14.32
N HIS A 442 -16.87 8.68 13.69
CA HIS A 442 -16.11 7.55 14.22
C HIS A 442 -14.74 7.93 14.80
N GLY A 443 -14.45 9.23 14.94
CA GLY A 443 -13.20 9.72 15.54
C GLY A 443 -11.96 9.45 14.68
N LEU A 444 -12.12 9.30 13.36
CA LEU A 444 -11.02 9.03 12.44
C LEU A 444 -10.45 10.34 11.88
N GLU A 445 -9.13 10.50 11.93
CA GLU A 445 -8.43 11.54 11.17
C GLU A 445 -8.43 11.19 9.67
N VAL A 446 -8.50 12.20 8.79
CA VAL A 446 -8.58 12.01 7.34
C VAL A 446 -7.42 12.70 6.65
N VAL A 447 -6.64 11.92 5.91
CA VAL A 447 -5.69 12.43 4.92
C VAL A 447 -6.36 12.33 3.55
N PHE A 448 -6.72 13.48 2.97
CA PHE A 448 -7.45 13.54 1.70
C PHE A 448 -6.50 13.78 0.51
N ASN A 449 -6.37 12.77 -0.36
CA ASN A 449 -5.53 12.80 -1.55
C ASN A 449 -6.23 13.46 -2.75
N PHE A 450 -5.59 14.45 -3.37
CA PHE A 450 -6.14 15.18 -4.53
C PHE A 450 -5.79 14.55 -5.88
N PHE A 451 -4.54 14.11 -6.07
CA PHE A 451 -4.03 13.62 -7.36
C PHE A 451 -3.42 12.22 -7.24
N ALA A 452 -3.46 11.42 -8.31
CA ALA A 452 -2.84 10.09 -8.32
C ALA A 452 -1.35 10.15 -8.68
N PHE A 453 -1.02 10.13 -9.99
CA PHE A 453 0.37 10.03 -10.46
C PHE A 453 0.88 11.31 -11.16
N THR A 454 -0.04 12.08 -11.73
CA THR A 454 0.24 13.37 -12.37
C THR A 454 -0.87 14.34 -12.00
N PRO A 455 -0.56 15.60 -11.65
CA PRO A 455 -1.57 16.64 -11.50
C PRO A 455 -2.35 16.85 -12.80
N GLU A 456 -3.62 17.20 -12.68
CA GLU A 456 -4.46 17.50 -13.84
C GLU A 456 -4.02 18.80 -14.53
N LEU A 457 -4.05 18.79 -15.87
CA LEU A 457 -3.62 19.92 -16.71
C LEU A 457 -4.69 21.01 -16.79
N TRP A 458 -5.96 20.62 -16.63
CA TRP A 458 -7.11 21.43 -17.03
C TRP A 458 -6.98 21.96 -18.46
N GLU A 459 -6.66 23.24 -18.61
CA GLU A 459 -6.57 23.91 -19.90
C GLU A 459 -5.13 24.32 -20.24
N GLY A 460 -4.15 23.92 -19.43
CA GLY A 460 -2.73 24.14 -19.66
C GLY A 460 -2.04 23.04 -20.47
N GLU A 461 -0.72 23.18 -20.63
CA GLU A 461 0.13 22.33 -21.46
C GLU A 461 1.13 21.49 -20.64
N ASN A 462 1.49 21.94 -19.43
CA ASN A 462 2.42 21.27 -18.52
C ASN A 462 1.81 21.15 -17.11
N PRO A 463 1.91 20.00 -16.41
CA PRO A 463 1.21 19.78 -15.14
C PRO A 463 1.87 20.45 -13.93
N TYR A 464 3.17 20.79 -14.01
CA TYR A 464 3.95 21.35 -12.90
C TYR A 464 4.41 22.78 -13.12
N LEU A 465 4.64 23.18 -14.38
CA LEU A 465 5.34 24.41 -14.74
C LEU A 465 4.49 25.41 -15.53
N ASP A 466 3.35 25.00 -16.09
CA ASP A 466 2.43 25.94 -16.75
C ASP A 466 1.61 26.68 -15.68
N PRO A 467 1.74 28.02 -15.57
CA PRO A 467 0.96 28.79 -14.61
C PRO A 467 -0.55 28.59 -14.75
N ARG A 468 -1.05 28.28 -15.96
CA ARG A 468 -2.48 28.01 -16.17
C ARG A 468 -2.91 26.71 -15.47
N SER A 469 -2.12 25.64 -15.58
CA SER A 469 -2.40 24.36 -14.91
C SER A 469 -2.33 24.51 -13.39
N VAL A 470 -1.25 25.11 -12.89
CA VAL A 470 -1.00 25.25 -11.45
C VAL A 470 -2.07 26.13 -10.79
N GLU A 471 -2.48 27.22 -11.45
CA GLU A 471 -3.56 28.08 -10.97
C GLU A 471 -4.92 27.35 -10.94
N ALA A 472 -5.21 26.49 -11.93
CA ALA A 472 -6.42 25.67 -11.93
C ALA A 472 -6.41 24.63 -10.80
N GLN A 473 -5.25 23.99 -10.56
CA GLN A 473 -5.03 23.08 -9.43
C GLN A 473 -5.30 23.78 -8.10
N LYS A 474 -4.73 24.98 -7.88
CA LYS A 474 -5.00 25.77 -6.67
C LYS A 474 -6.48 26.06 -6.47
N ARG A 475 -7.20 26.47 -7.52
CA ARG A 475 -8.65 26.73 -7.44
C ARG A 475 -9.43 25.47 -7.08
N PHE A 476 -9.04 24.32 -7.64
CA PHE A 476 -9.64 23.04 -7.30
C PHE A 476 -9.43 22.67 -5.82
N LEU A 477 -8.18 22.70 -5.35
CA LEU A 477 -7.80 22.41 -3.96
C LEU A 477 -8.50 23.36 -2.97
N THR A 478 -8.43 24.66 -3.23
CA THR A 478 -9.00 25.68 -2.35
C THR A 478 -10.52 25.70 -2.32
N ALA A 479 -11.20 25.22 -3.37
CA ALA A 479 -12.66 25.05 -3.33
C ALA A 479 -13.08 24.05 -2.24
N ILE A 480 -12.39 22.89 -2.17
CA ILE A 480 -12.61 21.86 -1.15
C ILE A 480 -12.16 22.36 0.23
N ALA A 481 -10.93 22.88 0.33
CA ALA A 481 -10.38 23.35 1.59
C ALA A 481 -11.20 24.49 2.21
N THR A 482 -11.77 25.40 1.41
CA THR A 482 -12.59 26.51 1.91
C THR A 482 -13.87 26.01 2.59
N ARG A 483 -14.52 24.98 2.05
CA ARG A 483 -15.72 24.37 2.65
C ARG A 483 -15.39 23.64 3.96
N HIS A 484 -14.16 23.18 4.12
CA HIS A 484 -13.70 22.39 5.28
C HIS A 484 -12.65 23.08 6.15
N LYS A 485 -12.46 24.40 6.03
CA LYS A 485 -11.46 25.17 6.78
C LYS A 485 -11.60 25.11 8.30
N HIS A 486 -12.77 24.69 8.80
CA HIS A 486 -13.07 24.54 10.22
C HIS A 486 -13.16 23.08 10.66
N SER A 487 -12.98 22.12 9.74
CA SER A 487 -12.99 20.69 10.08
C SER A 487 -11.69 20.37 10.83
N SER A 488 -11.82 19.83 12.04
CA SER A 488 -10.70 19.61 12.96
C SER A 488 -9.90 18.33 12.67
N HIS A 489 -10.32 17.52 11.70
CA HIS A 489 -9.77 16.18 11.48
C HIS A 489 -9.32 15.90 10.04
N VAL A 490 -9.04 16.95 9.26
CA VAL A 490 -8.74 16.84 7.82
C VAL A 490 -7.37 17.43 7.50
N HIS A 491 -6.54 16.62 6.83
CA HIS A 491 -5.24 16.96 6.25
C HIS A 491 -5.27 16.75 4.74
N TRP A 492 -4.29 17.33 4.05
CA TRP A 492 -4.24 17.36 2.60
C TRP A 492 -3.05 16.59 2.07
N ASP A 493 -3.29 15.61 1.22
CA ASP A 493 -2.26 14.94 0.44
C ASP A 493 -2.36 15.42 -1.00
N LEU A 494 -1.30 16.08 -1.48
CA LEU A 494 -1.33 16.70 -2.80
C LEU A 494 -1.38 15.64 -3.91
N ILE A 495 -0.64 14.55 -3.76
CA ILE A 495 -0.44 13.57 -4.83
C ILE A 495 0.08 12.23 -4.30
N ASN A 496 -0.39 11.11 -4.86
CA ASN A 496 -0.03 9.76 -4.42
C ASN A 496 1.43 9.37 -4.68
N GLU A 497 1.85 9.41 -5.95
CA GLU A 497 3.17 8.92 -6.37
C GLU A 497 3.62 9.78 -7.56
N PRO A 498 4.20 10.96 -7.30
CA PRO A 498 4.41 11.97 -8.32
C PRO A 498 5.36 11.50 -9.41
N THR A 499 4.87 11.50 -10.65
CA THR A 499 5.70 11.36 -11.85
C THR A 499 6.05 12.73 -12.39
N MET A 500 7.33 13.06 -12.40
CA MET A 500 7.80 14.39 -12.82
C MET A 500 7.79 14.56 -14.34
N PHE A 501 7.15 15.67 -14.74
CA PHE A 501 7.00 16.22 -16.09
C PHE A 501 6.20 15.36 -17.09
N ASN A 502 6.70 14.20 -17.52
CA ASN A 502 6.08 13.45 -18.61
C ASN A 502 5.04 12.41 -18.10
N PRO A 503 3.72 12.67 -18.26
CA PRO A 503 2.66 11.78 -17.75
C PRO A 503 2.60 10.41 -18.42
N LEU A 504 3.29 10.22 -19.55
CA LEU A 504 3.34 8.95 -20.29
C LEU A 504 4.50 8.05 -19.83
N GLN A 505 5.31 8.48 -18.87
CA GLN A 505 6.49 7.75 -18.36
C GLN A 505 6.39 7.55 -16.84
N LEU A 506 5.26 7.02 -16.38
CA LEU A 506 5.00 6.77 -14.96
C LEU A 506 6.07 5.90 -14.29
N TRP A 507 6.28 6.17 -13.00
CA TRP A 507 7.19 5.40 -12.12
C TRP A 507 8.58 5.22 -12.74
N SER A 508 9.08 6.26 -13.40
CA SER A 508 10.43 6.29 -13.93
C SER A 508 11.16 7.52 -13.42
N ALA A 509 12.49 7.50 -13.47
CA ALA A 509 13.29 8.70 -13.25
C ALA A 509 12.73 9.87 -14.08
N ALA A 510 12.83 11.09 -13.54
CA ALA A 510 12.26 12.28 -14.17
C ALA A 510 12.61 12.33 -15.67
N SER A 511 11.58 12.57 -16.49
CA SER A 511 11.68 12.42 -17.94
C SER A 511 11.13 13.66 -18.63
N THR A 512 11.88 14.19 -19.59
CA THR A 512 11.52 15.44 -20.25
C THR A 512 10.22 15.34 -21.03
N LEU A 513 9.35 16.33 -20.84
CA LEU A 513 8.18 16.60 -21.68
C LEU A 513 8.61 17.40 -22.93
N GLY A 514 9.69 18.18 -22.81
CA GLY A 514 10.35 18.91 -23.89
C GLY A 514 9.59 20.15 -24.35
N ASP A 515 8.61 20.60 -23.56
CA ASP A 515 7.79 21.76 -23.88
C ASP A 515 8.51 23.08 -23.58
N ARG A 516 7.83 24.18 -23.91
CA ARG A 516 8.36 25.54 -23.74
C ARG A 516 8.53 25.97 -22.28
N PHE A 517 7.73 25.46 -21.36
CA PHE A 517 7.78 25.79 -19.94
C PHE A 517 8.96 25.09 -19.27
N GLU A 518 9.11 23.78 -19.51
CA GLU A 518 10.26 23.01 -19.04
C GLU A 518 11.56 23.58 -19.59
N LEU A 519 11.61 23.87 -20.89
CA LEU A 519 12.81 24.42 -21.52
C LEU A 519 13.21 25.78 -20.92
N ALA A 520 12.24 26.64 -20.63
CA ALA A 520 12.50 27.94 -20.02
C ALA A 520 13.00 27.79 -18.57
N ALA A 521 12.29 27.00 -17.76
CA ALA A 521 12.62 26.78 -16.35
C ALA A 521 14.00 26.10 -16.20
N TYR A 522 14.30 25.09 -17.02
CA TYR A 522 15.57 24.39 -16.95
C TYR A 522 16.77 25.28 -17.28
N ARG A 523 16.62 26.16 -18.29
CA ARG A 523 17.66 27.13 -18.66
C ARG A 523 17.90 28.16 -17.57
N GLU A 524 16.83 28.68 -16.98
CA GLU A 524 16.90 29.62 -15.87
C GLU A 524 17.58 28.97 -14.67
N TRP A 525 17.16 27.77 -14.29
CA TRP A 525 17.71 27.02 -13.17
C TRP A 525 19.21 26.76 -13.34
N LEU A 526 19.65 26.30 -14.52
CA LEU A 526 21.08 26.08 -14.79
C LEU A 526 21.88 27.39 -14.74
N GLN A 527 21.31 28.49 -15.21
CA GLN A 527 21.96 29.79 -15.12
C GLN A 527 22.11 30.24 -13.68
N GLN A 528 21.11 30.00 -12.83
CA GLN A 528 21.16 30.32 -11.40
C GLN A 528 22.18 29.45 -10.65
N ARG A 529 22.17 28.13 -10.88
CA ARG A 529 23.06 27.16 -10.23
C ARG A 529 24.53 27.35 -10.61
N HIS A 530 24.82 27.50 -11.90
CA HIS A 530 26.20 27.50 -12.39
C HIS A 530 26.79 28.89 -12.60
N GLY A 531 25.95 29.90 -12.87
CA GLY A 531 26.34 31.31 -13.10
C GLY A 531 27.19 31.57 -14.35
N SER A 532 27.83 30.55 -14.93
CA SER A 532 28.75 30.64 -16.05
C SER A 532 28.56 29.46 -17.00
N ILE A 533 28.45 29.77 -18.30
CA ILE A 533 28.36 28.74 -19.33
C ILE A 533 29.65 27.91 -19.42
N VAL A 534 30.80 28.50 -19.09
CA VAL A 534 32.11 27.81 -19.11
C VAL A 534 32.17 26.74 -18.03
N LYS A 535 31.68 27.04 -16.82
CA LYS A 535 31.60 26.03 -15.75
C LYS A 535 30.68 24.88 -16.13
N LEU A 536 29.56 25.17 -16.77
CA LEU A 536 28.62 24.14 -17.24
C LEU A 536 29.23 23.28 -18.36
N GLN A 537 29.95 23.91 -19.29
CA GLN A 537 30.71 23.21 -20.33
C GLN A 537 31.74 22.24 -19.74
N GLU A 538 32.48 22.67 -18.72
CA GLU A 538 33.41 21.81 -17.98
C GLU A 538 32.65 20.66 -17.28
N ALA A 539 31.59 20.98 -16.55
CA ALA A 539 30.79 20.01 -15.81
C ALA A 539 30.19 18.91 -16.72
N TRP A 540 29.75 19.29 -17.92
CA TRP A 540 29.09 18.38 -18.87
C TRP A 540 30.04 17.80 -19.93
N ASN A 541 31.33 18.14 -19.87
CA ASN A 541 32.34 17.76 -20.86
C ASN A 541 31.89 18.14 -22.29
N MET A 542 31.54 19.41 -22.49
CA MET A 542 31.06 20.00 -23.73
C MET A 542 31.95 21.16 -24.18
N SER A 543 32.16 21.31 -25.50
CA SER A 543 32.89 22.45 -26.05
C SER A 543 31.98 23.68 -26.22
N PRO A 544 32.55 24.89 -26.44
CA PRO A 544 31.76 26.06 -26.84
C PRO A 544 30.95 25.89 -28.14
N LEU A 545 31.27 24.89 -28.98
CA LEU A 545 30.46 24.57 -30.16
C LEU A 545 29.26 23.70 -29.80
N ASP A 546 29.42 22.79 -28.83
CA ASP A 546 28.34 21.93 -28.35
C ASP A 546 27.33 22.71 -27.50
N LEU A 547 27.83 23.61 -26.63
CA LEU A 547 27.03 24.40 -25.70
C LEU A 547 27.46 25.87 -25.68
N PRO A 548 27.15 26.67 -26.72
CA PRO A 548 27.68 28.03 -26.84
C PRO A 548 27.11 29.01 -25.80
N THR A 549 25.84 28.82 -25.40
CA THR A 549 25.14 29.70 -24.46
C THR A 549 24.08 28.93 -23.68
N PHE A 550 23.57 29.50 -22.58
CA PHE A 550 22.44 28.91 -21.85
C PHE A 550 21.19 28.75 -22.75
N SER A 551 20.97 29.66 -23.70
CA SER A 551 19.85 29.54 -24.65
C SER A 551 19.93 28.36 -25.62
N SER A 552 21.06 27.64 -25.68
CA SER A 552 21.24 26.45 -26.51
C SER A 552 20.93 25.15 -25.77
N ILE A 553 20.77 25.20 -24.44
CA ILE A 553 20.49 24.02 -23.62
C ILE A 553 19.16 23.39 -24.01
N LYS A 554 19.12 22.06 -23.97
CA LYS A 554 17.91 21.24 -24.04
C LYS A 554 17.92 20.25 -22.86
N PRO A 555 16.76 19.92 -22.27
CA PRO A 555 16.66 18.81 -21.34
C PRO A 555 17.21 17.52 -21.96
N PRO A 556 18.02 16.73 -21.22
CA PRO A 556 18.56 15.48 -21.74
C PRO A 556 17.47 14.42 -21.87
N ARG A 557 17.57 13.58 -22.91
CA ARG A 557 16.80 12.33 -22.99
C ARG A 557 17.65 11.19 -22.46
N LYS A 558 17.03 10.10 -21.99
CA LYS A 558 17.76 8.90 -21.55
C LYS A 558 18.75 8.38 -22.60
N GLY A 559 18.41 8.49 -23.89
CA GLY A 559 19.29 8.10 -25.00
C GLY A 559 20.54 8.96 -25.18
N ASP A 560 20.60 10.16 -24.58
CA ASP A 560 21.75 11.08 -24.65
C ASP A 560 22.78 10.78 -23.54
N ILE A 561 22.39 9.99 -22.55
CA ILE A 561 23.16 9.68 -21.34
C ILE A 561 23.75 8.28 -21.45
N GLY A 562 25.04 8.14 -21.12
CA GLY A 562 25.70 6.84 -21.10
C GLY A 562 25.48 6.14 -19.77
N PHE A 563 24.54 5.19 -19.69
CA PHE A 563 24.26 4.41 -18.47
C PHE A 563 25.03 3.08 -18.39
N ARG A 564 25.74 2.68 -19.45
CA ARG A 564 26.59 1.48 -19.46
C ARG A 564 28.07 1.84 -19.44
N THR A 565 28.90 1.00 -18.83
CA THR A 565 30.37 1.16 -18.81
C THR A 565 30.99 1.09 -20.22
N THR A 566 30.31 0.45 -21.17
CA THR A 566 30.73 0.35 -22.58
C THR A 566 29.62 0.88 -23.51
N GLU A 567 29.76 2.13 -23.95
CA GLU A 567 28.84 2.76 -24.91
C GLU A 567 29.32 2.59 -26.36
N LEU A 568 28.38 2.45 -27.30
CA LEU A 568 28.69 2.31 -28.73
C LEU A 568 28.95 3.66 -29.41
N THR A 569 28.47 4.75 -28.82
CA THR A 569 28.59 6.10 -29.35
C THR A 569 28.94 7.09 -28.23
N GLU A 570 29.48 8.24 -28.61
CA GLU A 570 29.82 9.31 -27.68
C GLU A 570 28.57 9.82 -26.94
N LYS A 571 28.68 10.04 -25.62
CA LYS A 571 27.60 10.51 -24.73
C LYS A 571 28.07 11.64 -23.83
N ARG A 572 27.14 12.50 -23.37
CA ARG A 572 27.41 13.64 -22.48
C ARG A 572 26.62 13.51 -21.19
N SER A 573 27.12 12.65 -20.30
CA SER A 573 26.35 12.17 -19.14
C SER A 573 26.24 13.16 -17.97
N GLY A 574 27.12 14.15 -17.85
CA GLY A 574 27.10 15.11 -16.73
C GLY A 574 25.78 15.90 -16.60
N GLN A 575 25.04 16.02 -17.69
CA GLN A 575 23.70 16.61 -17.74
C GLN A 575 22.67 15.91 -16.84
N TRP A 576 22.85 14.62 -16.55
CA TRP A 576 21.84 13.82 -15.87
C TRP A 576 21.65 14.25 -14.41
N LEU A 577 22.75 14.49 -13.70
CA LEU A 577 22.73 14.96 -12.31
C LEU A 577 21.94 16.27 -12.20
N ASP A 578 22.30 17.26 -13.02
CA ASP A 578 21.64 18.56 -13.04
C ASP A 578 20.16 18.46 -13.39
N TYR A 579 19.78 17.59 -14.33
CA TYR A 579 18.39 17.41 -14.71
C TYR A 579 17.55 16.79 -13.58
N LEU A 580 18.10 15.83 -12.83
CA LEU A 580 17.43 15.25 -11.68
C LEU A 580 17.33 16.23 -10.52
N LEU A 581 18.39 16.99 -10.21
CA LEU A 581 18.33 18.07 -9.22
C LEU A 581 17.31 19.14 -9.60
N PHE A 582 17.27 19.55 -10.87
CA PHE A 582 16.23 20.43 -11.39
C PHE A 582 14.83 19.85 -11.15
N SER A 583 14.63 18.54 -11.35
CA SER A 583 13.33 17.91 -11.11
C SER A 583 12.92 17.93 -9.63
N GLN A 584 13.87 17.76 -8.69
CA GLN A 584 13.59 17.92 -7.25
C GLN A 584 13.12 19.34 -6.94
N ASP A 585 13.86 20.35 -7.42
CA ASP A 585 13.54 21.76 -7.14
C ASP A 585 12.20 22.18 -7.75
N MET A 586 11.86 21.68 -8.95
CA MET A 586 10.56 21.96 -9.56
C MET A 586 9.41 21.25 -8.83
N HIS A 587 9.64 20.04 -8.31
CA HIS A 587 8.67 19.37 -7.45
C HIS A 587 8.41 20.17 -6.17
N ASN A 588 9.49 20.58 -5.48
CA ASN A 588 9.42 21.38 -4.26
C ASN A 588 8.67 22.70 -4.49
N ARG A 589 8.97 23.38 -5.60
CA ARG A 589 8.28 24.61 -5.98
C ARG A 589 6.78 24.38 -6.15
N TRP A 590 6.40 23.36 -6.92
CA TRP A 590 5.00 23.02 -7.15
C TRP A 590 4.27 22.67 -5.84
N ALA A 591 4.88 21.81 -5.01
CA ALA A 591 4.30 21.39 -3.73
C ALA A 591 4.13 22.59 -2.77
N ALA A 592 5.14 23.45 -2.66
CA ALA A 592 5.08 24.66 -1.86
C ALA A 592 4.00 25.62 -2.35
N GLU A 593 3.85 25.79 -3.67
CA GLU A 593 2.84 26.69 -4.25
C GLU A 593 1.41 26.24 -3.97
N LEU A 594 1.15 24.92 -3.96
CA LEU A 594 -0.15 24.35 -3.60
C LEU A 594 -0.36 24.37 -2.07
N ARG A 595 0.67 24.07 -1.28
CA ARG A 595 0.64 24.18 0.18
C ARG A 595 0.31 25.60 0.62
N ASP A 596 0.96 26.61 0.06
CA ASP A 596 0.69 28.02 0.37
C ASP A 596 -0.76 28.41 0.05
N ALA A 597 -1.32 27.91 -1.05
CA ALA A 597 -2.73 28.13 -1.40
C ALA A 597 -3.69 27.49 -0.38
N LEU A 598 -3.39 26.28 0.10
CA LEU A 598 -4.16 25.61 1.17
C LEU A 598 -4.01 26.35 2.50
N GLN A 599 -2.80 26.75 2.87
CA GLN A 599 -2.52 27.45 4.13
C GLN A 599 -3.08 28.88 4.17
N ALA A 600 -3.24 29.53 3.01
CA ALA A 600 -3.96 30.80 2.90
C ALA A 600 -5.44 30.66 3.28
N VAL A 601 -6.03 29.46 3.14
CA VAL A 601 -7.39 29.14 3.59
C VAL A 601 -7.41 28.77 5.08
N GLN A 602 -6.52 27.85 5.48
CA GLN A 602 -6.38 27.40 6.87
C GLN A 602 -4.94 26.96 7.15
N PRO A 603 -4.12 27.76 7.85
CA PRO A 603 -2.69 27.46 8.06
C PRO A 603 -2.41 26.29 9.01
N LYS A 604 -3.42 25.82 9.76
CA LYS A 604 -3.27 24.71 10.71
C LYS A 604 -3.54 23.32 10.11
N GLN A 605 -4.12 23.24 8.91
CA GLN A 605 -4.34 21.95 8.26
C GLN A 605 -3.05 21.50 7.59
N LEU A 606 -2.58 20.31 7.96
CA LEU A 606 -1.32 19.74 7.50
C LEU A 606 -1.40 19.38 6.01
N VAL A 607 -0.27 19.52 5.31
CA VAL A 607 -0.10 19.18 3.90
C VAL A 607 1.05 18.18 3.73
N THR A 608 0.85 17.15 2.92
CA THR A 608 1.87 16.16 2.55
C THR A 608 1.87 15.87 1.05
N VAL A 609 2.86 15.11 0.62
CA VAL A 609 2.86 14.36 -0.65
C VAL A 609 3.07 12.88 -0.35
N GLY A 610 2.56 12.01 -1.20
CA GLY A 610 2.89 10.59 -1.24
C GLY A 610 4.18 10.32 -2.01
N GLN A 611 4.84 9.21 -1.68
CA GLN A 611 6.18 8.87 -2.17
C GLN A 611 6.25 7.38 -2.50
N ASP A 612 6.45 7.06 -3.78
CA ASP A 612 6.59 5.66 -4.23
C ASP A 612 7.80 4.97 -3.57
N GLU A 613 7.72 3.65 -3.49
CA GLU A 613 8.77 2.77 -3.01
C GLU A 613 10.02 2.87 -3.91
N GLY A 614 11.18 2.81 -3.25
CA GLY A 614 12.47 2.96 -3.92
C GLY A 614 12.92 4.42 -3.93
N LEU A 615 13.27 4.92 -2.75
CA LEU A 615 13.95 6.21 -2.57
C LEU A 615 15.16 6.40 -3.51
N GLN A 616 15.73 5.29 -4.02
CA GLN A 616 16.87 5.24 -4.94
C GLN A 616 16.49 5.22 -6.44
N ALA A 617 15.23 5.45 -6.80
CA ALA A 617 14.76 5.36 -8.19
C ALA A 617 14.93 6.66 -8.99
N GLN A 618 15.70 7.64 -8.49
CA GLN A 618 15.90 8.96 -9.11
C GLN A 618 14.59 9.74 -9.32
N ARG A 619 13.71 9.70 -8.32
CA ARG A 619 12.40 10.36 -8.28
C ARG A 619 12.36 11.40 -7.16
N PRO A 620 11.29 12.20 -7.00
CA PRO A 620 11.16 13.07 -5.83
C PRO A 620 11.51 12.33 -4.53
N SER A 621 12.20 13.00 -3.62
CA SER A 621 12.68 12.40 -2.38
C SER A 621 12.31 13.23 -1.14
N PRO A 622 11.89 12.59 -0.04
CA PRO A 622 11.62 13.24 1.26
C PRO A 622 12.74 14.16 1.73
N LEU A 623 13.99 13.77 1.53
CA LEU A 623 15.18 14.54 1.93
C LEU A 623 15.41 15.80 1.07
N PHE A 624 14.64 16.00 0.01
CA PHE A 624 14.60 17.24 -0.77
C PHE A 624 13.33 18.05 -0.50
N TYR A 625 12.15 17.41 -0.53
CA TYR A 625 10.88 18.15 -0.42
C TYR A 625 10.43 18.41 1.02
N GLU A 626 11.24 18.03 2.03
CA GLU A 626 10.95 18.25 3.45
C GLU A 626 10.32 19.63 3.69
N GLU A 627 10.96 20.70 3.22
CA GLU A 627 10.52 22.08 3.44
C GLU A 627 9.12 22.41 2.87
N ALA A 628 8.70 21.70 1.82
CA ALA A 628 7.45 21.93 1.09
C ALA A 628 6.23 21.21 1.69
N VAL A 629 6.41 20.37 2.72
CA VAL A 629 5.35 19.58 3.37
C VAL A 629 5.41 19.71 4.88
N ASP A 630 4.36 19.36 5.62
CA ASP A 630 4.36 19.40 7.08
C ASP A 630 4.82 18.07 7.71
N TYR A 631 4.76 16.96 6.95
CA TYR A 631 5.35 15.66 7.28
C TYR A 631 5.74 14.92 6.00
N THR A 632 6.64 13.94 6.10
CA THR A 632 7.07 13.13 4.95
C THR A 632 6.41 11.75 4.94
N THR A 633 6.48 11.09 3.79
CA THR A 633 5.91 9.77 3.60
C THR A 633 6.82 8.88 2.76
N VAL A 634 6.56 7.57 2.81
CA VAL A 634 7.09 6.58 1.86
C VAL A 634 6.15 5.38 1.74
N HIS A 635 6.08 4.79 0.56
CA HIS A 635 5.33 3.57 0.27
C HIS A 635 6.24 2.34 0.33
N SER A 636 5.70 1.19 0.69
CA SER A 636 6.45 -0.06 0.83
C SER A 636 5.66 -1.27 0.28
N TRP A 637 6.05 -1.74 -0.90
CA TRP A 637 5.34 -2.72 -1.73
C TRP A 637 6.20 -3.97 -2.00
N TRP A 638 7.17 -3.84 -2.90
CA TRP A 638 8.01 -4.85 -3.53
C TRP A 638 9.29 -5.15 -2.73
N LYS A 639 9.96 -4.13 -2.20
CA LYS A 639 11.33 -4.22 -1.67
C LYS A 639 11.36 -4.68 -0.22
N ASN A 640 10.82 -5.87 0.04
CA ASN A 640 10.71 -6.44 1.39
C ASN A 640 12.06 -6.61 2.12
N ASP A 641 13.19 -6.61 1.40
CA ASP A 641 14.55 -6.65 1.95
C ASP A 641 15.07 -5.28 2.43
N GLN A 642 14.43 -4.19 2.02
CA GLN A 642 14.89 -2.80 2.22
C GLN A 642 13.96 -1.99 3.15
N LEU A 643 13.04 -2.64 3.88
CA LEU A 643 12.04 -1.93 4.70
C LEU A 643 12.65 -0.99 5.76
N VAL A 644 13.74 -1.41 6.40
CA VAL A 644 14.49 -0.56 7.35
C VAL A 644 15.13 0.63 6.64
N LEU A 645 15.68 0.39 5.44
CA LEU A 645 16.31 1.43 4.63
C LEU A 645 15.29 2.49 4.21
N ASP A 646 14.16 2.06 3.66
CA ASP A 646 13.09 2.96 3.20
C ASP A 646 12.56 3.81 4.36
N GLY A 647 12.33 3.18 5.53
CA GLY A 647 11.87 3.89 6.72
C GLY A 647 12.88 4.92 7.26
N ILE A 648 14.19 4.65 7.19
CA ILE A 648 15.22 5.57 7.67
C ILE A 648 15.42 6.73 6.70
N PHE A 649 15.63 6.47 5.40
CA PHE A 649 15.95 7.53 4.43
C PHE A 649 14.74 8.35 3.97
N ALA A 650 13.53 7.97 4.37
CA ALA A 650 12.34 8.83 4.28
C ALA A 650 12.13 9.71 5.52
N LYS A 651 12.75 9.38 6.65
CA LYS A 651 12.66 10.15 7.90
C LYS A 651 13.64 11.30 7.88
N THR A 652 13.13 12.50 7.67
CA THR A 652 13.94 13.71 7.72
C THR A 652 14.31 14.08 9.16
N PRO A 653 15.35 14.92 9.36
CA PRO A 653 15.75 15.35 10.69
C PRO A 653 14.65 16.07 11.48
N ASN A 654 13.80 16.86 10.82
CA ASN A 654 12.91 17.80 11.50
C ASN A 654 11.41 17.48 11.41
N LYS A 655 11.00 16.51 10.58
CA LYS A 655 9.58 16.22 10.33
C LYS A 655 9.25 14.75 10.54
N PRO A 656 8.02 14.42 11.01
CA PRO A 656 7.63 13.03 11.18
C PRO A 656 7.52 12.37 9.81
N ASN A 657 7.73 11.05 9.77
CA ASN A 657 7.58 10.25 8.55
C ASN A 657 6.51 9.18 8.76
N VAL A 658 5.60 9.01 7.80
CA VAL A 658 4.58 7.96 7.81
C VAL A 658 4.86 6.97 6.69
N ILE A 659 4.84 5.67 6.98
CA ILE A 659 4.78 4.66 5.93
C ILE A 659 3.34 4.66 5.38
N GLN A 660 3.06 5.54 4.41
CA GLN A 660 1.71 6.00 4.05
C GLN A 660 0.94 5.02 3.15
N GLU A 661 1.65 4.14 2.45
CA GLU A 661 1.06 3.00 1.77
C GLU A 661 1.93 1.77 2.01
N THR A 662 1.45 0.88 2.88
CA THR A 662 2.09 -0.43 3.09
C THR A 662 1.13 -1.54 2.73
N GLY A 663 1.58 -2.48 1.90
CA GLY A 663 0.75 -3.59 1.43
C GLY A 663 1.59 -4.75 0.93
N ILE A 664 0.95 -5.86 0.54
CA ILE A 664 1.66 -7.03 0.00
C ILE A 664 1.20 -7.29 -1.42
N MET A 665 2.10 -7.09 -2.39
CA MET A 665 1.78 -7.30 -3.80
C MET A 665 1.53 -8.79 -4.10
N TYR A 666 0.58 -9.04 -4.98
CA TYR A 666 0.28 -10.38 -5.46
C TYR A 666 1.48 -10.94 -6.24
N VAL A 667 1.78 -12.21 -5.99
CA VAL A 667 2.88 -12.92 -6.63
C VAL A 667 2.44 -14.30 -7.04
N GLU A 668 2.94 -14.73 -8.19
CA GLU A 668 2.55 -15.99 -8.81
C GLU A 668 3.71 -16.99 -8.83
N THR A 669 3.35 -18.27 -8.82
CA THR A 669 4.24 -19.33 -9.25
C THR A 669 4.48 -19.24 -10.76
N PRO A 670 5.55 -19.83 -11.31
CA PRO A 670 5.83 -19.78 -12.75
C PRO A 670 4.71 -20.32 -13.67
N ASP A 671 3.80 -21.14 -13.12
CA ASP A 671 2.62 -21.70 -13.79
C ASP A 671 1.32 -20.91 -13.51
N GLY A 672 1.39 -19.76 -12.82
CA GLY A 672 0.29 -18.79 -12.70
C GLY A 672 -0.69 -19.02 -11.55
N PHE A 673 -0.26 -19.71 -10.48
CA PHE A 673 -1.05 -19.88 -9.25
C PHE A 673 -0.61 -18.85 -8.21
N ALA A 674 -1.50 -18.51 -7.27
CA ALA A 674 -1.11 -17.73 -6.10
C ALA A 674 0.06 -18.41 -5.37
N LYS A 675 1.14 -17.65 -5.16
CA LYS A 675 2.35 -18.18 -4.52
C LYS A 675 2.28 -18.20 -3.00
N ARG A 676 1.49 -17.29 -2.40
CA ARG A 676 1.41 -17.08 -0.95
C ARG A 676 0.00 -17.34 -0.42
N THR A 677 -0.06 -17.92 0.77
CA THR A 677 -1.25 -18.04 1.62
C THR A 677 -1.57 -16.72 2.31
N GLU A 678 -2.81 -16.54 2.78
CA GLU A 678 -3.18 -15.33 3.51
C GLU A 678 -2.44 -15.21 4.85
N GLU A 679 -2.06 -16.32 5.48
CA GLU A 679 -1.24 -16.34 6.70
C GLU A 679 0.17 -15.81 6.46
N GLU A 680 0.81 -16.16 5.34
CA GLU A 680 2.11 -15.60 4.94
C GLU A 680 1.99 -14.09 4.66
N LEU A 681 0.91 -13.64 4.01
CA LEU A 681 0.65 -12.22 3.76
C LEU A 681 0.47 -11.44 5.07
N HIS A 682 -0.25 -12.02 6.03
CA HIS A 682 -0.40 -11.48 7.38
C HIS A 682 0.94 -11.33 8.10
N ALA A 683 1.79 -12.37 8.10
CA ALA A 683 3.10 -12.30 8.73
C ALA A 683 3.99 -11.23 8.06
N MET A 684 3.94 -11.10 6.74
CA MET A 684 4.64 -10.03 6.02
C MET A 684 4.14 -8.63 6.41
N LEU A 685 2.82 -8.44 6.50
CA LEU A 685 2.24 -7.14 6.88
C LEU A 685 2.61 -6.76 8.32
N GLU A 686 2.55 -7.72 9.24
CA GLU A 686 2.92 -7.51 10.64
C GLU A 686 4.35 -6.97 10.75
N ARG A 687 5.29 -7.57 10.01
CA ARG A 687 6.69 -7.10 9.97
C ARG A 687 6.82 -5.69 9.39
N LYS A 688 6.07 -5.37 8.34
CA LYS A 688 6.06 -4.01 7.76
C LYS A 688 5.59 -2.96 8.78
N TYR A 689 4.53 -3.26 9.53
CA TYR A 689 4.10 -2.39 10.63
C TYR A 689 5.16 -2.26 11.72
N ALA A 690 5.75 -3.38 12.17
CA ALA A 690 6.82 -3.34 13.17
C ALA A 690 7.99 -2.46 12.70
N TYR A 691 8.41 -2.60 11.44
CA TYR A 691 9.48 -1.78 10.88
C TYR A 691 9.12 -0.30 10.81
N SER A 692 7.88 0.04 10.47
CA SER A 692 7.41 1.44 10.37
C SER A 692 7.61 2.26 11.65
N PHE A 693 7.47 1.63 12.82
CA PHE A 693 7.77 2.24 14.10
C PHE A 693 9.27 2.18 14.39
N SER A 694 9.91 1.05 14.11
CA SER A 694 11.32 0.80 14.43
C SER A 694 12.27 1.83 13.82
N THR A 695 12.00 2.36 12.63
CA THR A 695 12.89 3.32 11.96
C THR A 695 12.75 4.76 12.47
N GLY A 696 12.06 4.97 13.60
CA GLY A 696 11.73 6.30 14.10
C GLY A 696 10.58 6.96 13.32
N GLY A 697 9.82 6.17 12.56
CA GLY A 697 8.61 6.63 11.87
C GLY A 697 7.44 6.80 12.84
N ALA A 698 6.45 7.59 12.40
CA ALA A 698 5.24 7.90 13.16
C ALA A 698 4.20 6.76 13.12
N GLY A 699 4.39 5.77 12.25
CA GLY A 699 3.51 4.61 12.09
C GLY A 699 3.27 4.26 10.62
N ALA A 700 2.22 3.47 10.37
CA ALA A 700 1.89 2.96 9.04
C ALA A 700 0.43 3.14 8.67
N ILE A 701 0.17 3.23 7.37
CA ILE A 701 -1.15 3.23 6.75
C ILE A 701 -1.18 2.06 5.76
N GLN A 702 -2.06 1.09 6.01
CA GLN A 702 -2.19 -0.08 5.12
C GLN A 702 -2.97 0.27 3.85
N TRP A 703 -2.48 -0.19 2.70
CA TRP A 703 -3.28 -0.28 1.48
C TRP A 703 -3.84 -1.70 1.35
N ILE A 704 -5.16 -1.91 1.43
CA ILE A 704 -6.30 -1.00 1.61
C ILE A 704 -7.35 -1.72 2.48
N TRP A 705 -8.40 -1.05 2.97
CA TRP A 705 -9.45 -1.75 3.72
C TRP A 705 -10.18 -2.80 2.85
N ASN A 706 -10.80 -2.37 1.75
CA ASN A 706 -11.59 -3.24 0.87
C ASN A 706 -10.81 -3.56 -0.43
N ILE A 707 -10.71 -4.84 -0.81
CA ILE A 707 -10.20 -5.24 -2.14
C ILE A 707 -11.00 -4.55 -3.25
N ASN A 708 -10.30 -4.13 -4.31
CA ASN A 708 -10.91 -3.50 -5.48
C ASN A 708 -10.86 -4.43 -6.71
N TYR A 709 -11.90 -5.24 -6.86
CA TYR A 709 -12.07 -6.13 -8.01
C TYR A 709 -12.70 -5.43 -9.24
N TYR A 710 -12.95 -4.12 -9.17
CA TYR A 710 -13.40 -3.28 -10.29
C TYR A 710 -12.23 -2.55 -10.97
N MET A 711 -11.09 -3.24 -11.09
CA MET A 711 -9.91 -2.73 -11.77
C MET A 711 -9.38 -3.74 -12.76
N HIS A 712 -8.89 -3.24 -13.89
CA HIS A 712 -8.03 -4.00 -14.77
C HIS A 712 -6.59 -4.02 -14.23
N ASN A 713 -6.44 -4.53 -13.02
CA ASN A 713 -5.18 -4.72 -12.32
C ASN A 713 -5.36 -5.86 -11.33
N ILE A 714 -4.69 -6.99 -11.58
CA ILE A 714 -4.81 -8.18 -10.75
C ILE A 714 -4.35 -7.89 -9.32
N ASN A 715 -3.34 -7.03 -9.11
CA ASN A 715 -2.88 -6.72 -7.76
C ASN A 715 -4.00 -6.15 -6.89
N GLU A 716 -4.78 -5.22 -7.43
CA GLU A 716 -5.90 -4.55 -6.73
C GLU A 716 -7.04 -5.51 -6.37
N SER A 717 -7.09 -6.66 -7.04
CA SER A 717 -8.05 -7.73 -6.79
C SER A 717 -7.65 -8.70 -5.68
N HIS A 718 -6.43 -8.58 -5.14
CA HIS A 718 -5.88 -9.45 -4.09
C HIS A 718 -5.47 -8.68 -2.82
N ILE A 719 -5.11 -7.40 -2.95
CA ILE A 719 -4.65 -6.57 -1.83
C ILE A 719 -5.81 -5.91 -1.10
N GLY A 720 -5.90 -6.16 0.21
CA GLY A 720 -6.88 -5.53 1.09
C GLY A 720 -6.98 -6.25 2.43
N ALA A 721 -7.58 -5.63 3.44
CA ALA A 721 -7.88 -6.27 4.73
C ALA A 721 -9.16 -7.12 4.66
N LEU A 722 -10.10 -6.74 3.79
CA LEU A 722 -11.35 -7.45 3.52
C LEU A 722 -11.33 -8.03 2.10
N ARG A 723 -11.83 -9.26 1.98
CA ARG A 723 -12.06 -9.94 0.70
C ARG A 723 -13.17 -9.25 -0.08
N ALA A 724 -13.30 -9.57 -1.36
CA ALA A 724 -14.38 -9.05 -2.22
C ALA A 724 -15.79 -9.36 -1.68
N ASP A 725 -15.95 -10.40 -0.86
CA ASP A 725 -17.22 -10.78 -0.22
C ASP A 725 -17.51 -10.00 1.09
N GLY A 726 -16.62 -9.10 1.50
CA GLY A 726 -16.72 -8.29 2.72
C GLY A 726 -16.15 -8.94 3.98
N THR A 727 -15.67 -10.18 3.92
CA THR A 727 -15.10 -10.87 5.08
C THR A 727 -13.64 -10.52 5.30
N GLU A 728 -13.22 -10.43 6.56
CA GLU A 728 -11.88 -10.05 6.97
C GLU A 728 -10.87 -11.18 6.71
N LYS A 729 -9.73 -10.81 6.14
CA LYS A 729 -8.55 -11.67 6.00
C LYS A 729 -7.71 -11.67 7.29
N PRO A 730 -6.79 -12.63 7.49
CA PRO A 730 -5.81 -12.59 8.58
C PRO A 730 -5.09 -11.25 8.69
N GLU A 731 -4.79 -10.56 7.58
CA GLU A 731 -4.17 -9.23 7.58
C GLU A 731 -4.92 -8.18 8.42
N ALA A 732 -6.25 -8.31 8.58
CA ALA A 732 -7.01 -7.41 9.44
C ALA A 732 -6.57 -7.51 10.91
N ASP A 733 -6.14 -8.69 11.39
CA ASP A 733 -5.68 -8.91 12.77
C ASP A 733 -4.52 -7.97 13.13
N VAL A 734 -3.64 -7.62 12.18
CA VAL A 734 -2.55 -6.65 12.37
C VAL A 734 -3.09 -5.30 12.84
N SER A 735 -4.17 -4.82 12.23
CA SER A 735 -4.78 -3.54 12.62
C SER A 735 -5.35 -3.61 14.05
N TYR A 736 -6.05 -4.70 14.40
CA TYR A 736 -6.62 -4.88 15.75
C TYR A 736 -5.54 -4.96 16.84
N ASP A 737 -4.46 -5.70 16.58
CA ASP A 737 -3.38 -5.87 17.55
C ASP A 737 -2.55 -4.58 17.73
N PHE A 738 -2.23 -3.88 16.64
CA PHE A 738 -1.51 -2.61 16.72
C PHE A 738 -2.42 -1.53 17.32
N GLY A 739 -3.71 -1.49 16.97
CA GLY A 739 -4.69 -0.58 17.54
C GLY A 739 -4.80 -0.73 19.06
N ARG A 740 -4.84 -1.97 19.58
CA ARG A 740 -4.77 -2.25 21.02
C ARG A 740 -3.45 -1.77 21.62
N PHE A 741 -2.32 -2.18 21.03
CA PHE A 741 -0.99 -1.84 21.55
C PHE A 741 -0.76 -0.32 21.64
N ILE A 742 -1.14 0.43 20.60
CA ILE A 742 -1.01 1.88 20.57
C ILE A 742 -1.99 2.58 21.51
N LYS A 743 -3.19 2.03 21.72
CA LYS A 743 -4.10 2.55 22.75
C LYS A 743 -3.51 2.44 24.17
N GLU A 744 -2.74 1.39 24.45
CA GLU A 744 -2.13 1.16 25.75
C GLU A 744 -0.80 1.92 25.93
N ALA A 745 0.06 1.91 24.91
CA ALA A 745 1.43 2.43 24.97
C ALA A 745 1.63 3.79 24.27
N GLY A 746 0.66 4.30 23.52
CA GLY A 746 0.81 5.47 22.65
C GLY A 746 1.20 6.76 23.38
N HIS A 747 0.88 6.87 24.67
CA HIS A 747 1.28 7.98 25.53
C HIS A 747 2.79 8.13 25.71
N LEU A 748 3.58 7.08 25.39
CA LEU A 748 5.04 7.11 25.51
C LEU A 748 5.74 7.80 24.33
N PHE A 749 5.07 8.01 23.20
CA PHE A 749 5.68 8.47 21.94
C PHE A 749 5.95 9.99 21.96
N GLU A 750 6.72 10.45 22.93
CA GLU A 750 7.07 11.85 23.15
C GLU A 750 8.58 11.98 23.43
N ASP A 751 9.20 13.00 22.83
CA ASP A 751 10.63 13.31 22.98
C ASP A 751 11.55 12.09 22.76
N ARG A 752 11.43 11.46 21.58
CA ARG A 752 12.29 10.32 21.20
C ARG A 752 13.77 10.73 21.26
N LYS A 753 14.65 9.86 21.75
CA LYS A 753 16.10 10.09 21.65
C LYS A 753 16.61 9.76 20.24
N LEU A 754 17.48 10.61 19.68
CA LEU A 754 18.08 10.36 18.37
C LEU A 754 19.24 9.37 18.43
N GLU A 755 19.49 8.71 17.31
CA GLU A 755 20.59 7.78 17.11
C GLU A 755 21.94 8.51 17.14
N GLU A 756 22.95 7.90 17.78
CA GLU A 756 24.30 8.46 17.87
C GLU A 756 25.09 8.32 16.55
N VAL A 757 24.62 7.48 15.63
CA VAL A 757 25.20 7.27 14.30
C VAL A 757 24.28 7.90 13.25
N ALA A 758 24.86 8.65 12.33
CA ALA A 758 24.16 9.16 11.16
C ALA A 758 24.86 8.73 9.86
N VAL A 759 24.08 8.56 8.80
CA VAL A 759 24.59 8.15 7.48
C VAL A 759 24.14 9.14 6.42
N VAL A 760 25.09 9.60 5.60
CA VAL A 760 24.80 10.50 4.48
C VAL A 760 24.31 9.70 3.29
N TYR A 761 23.12 10.02 2.78
CA TYR A 761 22.63 9.48 1.51
C TYR A 761 23.31 10.20 0.33
N PRO A 762 24.06 9.48 -0.53
CA PRO A 762 24.92 10.10 -1.55
C PRO A 762 24.15 10.43 -2.82
N TYR A 763 23.38 11.52 -2.82
CA TYR A 763 22.55 11.93 -3.97
C TYR A 763 23.33 12.24 -5.24
N SER A 764 24.57 12.73 -5.15
CA SER A 764 25.40 12.92 -6.34
C SER A 764 25.74 11.58 -7.01
N ASN A 765 25.91 10.51 -6.23
CA ASN A 765 26.01 9.15 -6.76
C ASN A 765 24.67 8.69 -7.32
N ASP A 766 23.61 8.82 -6.53
CA ASP A 766 22.29 8.32 -6.87
C ASP A 766 21.75 8.94 -8.16
N PHE A 767 21.86 10.26 -8.30
CA PHE A 767 21.42 11.01 -9.47
C PHE A 767 22.46 11.03 -10.60
N SER A 768 23.57 10.29 -10.47
CA SER A 768 24.52 10.13 -11.57
C SER A 768 24.02 9.11 -12.61
N ASN A 769 24.72 9.07 -13.74
CA ASN A 769 24.54 8.04 -14.77
C ASN A 769 25.21 6.70 -14.41
N ARG A 770 25.78 6.59 -13.20
CA ARG A 770 26.53 5.42 -12.68
C ARG A 770 26.13 5.12 -11.25
N SER A 771 24.85 5.32 -10.90
CA SER A 771 24.35 5.09 -9.54
C SER A 771 24.73 3.69 -9.03
N SER A 772 25.23 3.68 -7.81
CA SER A 772 25.46 2.53 -6.94
C SER A 772 24.78 2.72 -5.58
N ALA A 773 24.05 3.82 -5.39
CA ALA A 773 23.52 4.24 -4.10
C ALA A 773 22.60 3.17 -3.48
N GLU A 774 21.74 2.53 -4.28
CA GLU A 774 20.88 1.44 -3.80
C GLU A 774 21.67 0.26 -3.23
N GLU A 775 22.65 -0.26 -3.98
CA GLU A 775 23.47 -1.41 -3.56
C GLU A 775 24.25 -1.07 -2.28
N ILE A 776 24.88 0.11 -2.25
CA ILE A 776 25.68 0.61 -1.14
C ILE A 776 24.83 0.77 0.12
N THR A 777 23.73 1.50 0.02
CA THR A 777 22.90 1.83 1.18
C THR A 777 22.16 0.59 1.71
N SER A 778 21.76 -0.33 0.82
CA SER A 778 21.16 -1.62 1.23
C SER A 778 22.15 -2.45 2.04
N ARG A 779 23.39 -2.59 1.53
CA ARG A 779 24.44 -3.36 2.18
C ARG A 779 24.88 -2.76 3.51
N MET A 780 25.04 -1.44 3.55
CA MET A 780 25.33 -0.70 4.78
C MET A 780 24.23 -0.89 5.82
N THR A 781 22.95 -0.76 5.42
CA THR A 781 21.80 -0.91 6.32
C THR A 781 21.75 -2.32 6.90
N ARG A 782 21.95 -3.36 6.07
CA ARG A 782 22.00 -4.75 6.53
C ARG A 782 23.17 -5.00 7.49
N SER A 783 24.34 -4.42 7.22
CA SER A 783 25.51 -4.53 8.10
C SER A 783 25.23 -3.89 9.47
N LEU A 784 24.90 -2.59 9.51
CA LEU A 784 24.70 -1.86 10.76
C LEU A 784 23.46 -2.35 11.51
N ALA A 785 22.28 -2.32 10.89
CA ALA A 785 21.02 -2.48 11.61
C ALA A 785 20.66 -3.94 11.93
N HIS A 786 21.06 -4.91 11.09
CA HIS A 786 20.68 -6.33 11.28
C HIS A 786 21.81 -7.19 11.83
N ARG A 787 23.06 -6.94 11.42
CA ARG A 787 24.20 -7.82 11.75
C ARG A 787 24.99 -7.30 12.95
N MET A 788 25.12 -5.99 13.07
CA MET A 788 25.81 -5.33 14.18
C MET A 788 24.84 -4.80 15.26
N ASN A 789 23.53 -4.78 14.99
CA ASN A 789 22.49 -4.23 15.87
C ASN A 789 22.75 -2.76 16.27
N VAL A 790 23.22 -1.95 15.32
CA VAL A 790 23.52 -0.53 15.48
C VAL A 790 22.49 0.30 14.70
N PRO A 791 21.56 0.98 15.39
CA PRO A 791 20.61 1.87 14.73
C PRO A 791 21.32 3.15 14.26
N PHE A 792 20.84 3.70 13.15
CA PHE A 792 21.33 4.96 12.59
C PHE A 792 20.18 5.81 12.05
N ARG A 793 20.46 7.10 11.84
CA ARG A 793 19.55 8.07 11.19
C ARG A 793 20.15 8.61 9.89
N SER A 794 19.31 9.11 9.00
CA SER A 794 19.75 9.63 7.70
C SER A 794 20.12 11.11 7.74
N LEU A 795 21.07 11.49 6.89
CA LEU A 795 21.36 12.86 6.47
C LEU A 795 21.33 12.94 4.94
N SER A 796 20.89 14.07 4.40
CA SER A 796 20.94 14.36 2.96
C SER A 796 22.30 14.94 2.59
N GLU A 797 22.95 14.48 1.51
CA GLU A 797 24.13 15.16 0.95
C GLU A 797 23.88 16.65 0.70
N TYR A 798 22.67 17.01 0.24
CA TYR A 798 22.30 18.37 -0.11
C TYR A 798 21.60 19.13 1.03
N GLY A 799 21.47 18.53 2.22
CA GLY A 799 20.79 19.11 3.39
C GLY A 799 21.64 19.02 4.67
N LEU A 800 22.95 19.23 4.56
CA LEU A 800 23.90 19.16 5.68
C LEU A 800 23.97 20.44 6.52
N ASP A 801 23.25 21.49 6.13
CA ASP A 801 23.11 22.71 6.91
C ASP A 801 22.46 22.46 8.28
N ILE A 802 21.66 21.40 8.41
CA ILE A 802 21.12 20.94 9.70
C ILE A 802 22.20 20.68 10.77
N LEU A 803 23.43 20.32 10.36
CA LEU A 803 24.55 20.12 11.29
C LEU A 803 25.01 21.41 11.98
N LYS A 804 24.57 22.57 11.48
CA LYS A 804 24.86 23.89 12.06
C LYS A 804 23.74 24.37 13.00
N ASP A 805 22.60 23.68 13.04
CA ASP A 805 21.49 24.02 13.92
C ASP A 805 21.82 23.57 15.36
N GLY A 806 21.90 24.53 16.29
CA GLY A 806 22.19 24.24 17.69
C GLY A 806 21.09 23.48 18.44
N SER A 807 19.90 23.35 17.85
CA SER A 807 18.81 22.52 18.38
C SER A 807 18.87 21.06 17.89
N TYR A 808 19.65 20.78 16.85
CA TYR A 808 19.85 19.43 16.33
C TYR A 808 20.87 18.69 17.20
N GLU A 809 20.46 17.53 17.74
CA GLU A 809 21.37 16.68 18.50
C GLU A 809 22.44 16.12 17.55
N SER A 810 23.68 16.61 17.66
CA SER A 810 24.79 16.17 16.82
C SER A 810 25.07 14.67 17.03
N PRO A 811 25.23 13.88 15.96
CA PRO A 811 25.69 12.50 16.08
C PRO A 811 27.13 12.45 16.62
N LYS A 812 27.58 11.28 17.06
CA LYS A 812 28.98 11.00 17.39
C LYS A 812 29.76 10.51 16.17
N LEU A 813 29.09 9.74 15.30
CA LEU A 813 29.64 9.19 14.07
C LEU A 813 28.79 9.62 12.87
N ILE A 814 29.41 10.17 11.83
CA ILE A 814 28.82 10.29 10.50
C ILE A 814 29.54 9.38 9.53
N ALA A 815 28.81 8.50 8.84
CA ALA A 815 29.35 7.64 7.79
C ALA A 815 28.93 8.13 6.39
N VAL A 816 29.88 8.11 5.46
CA VAL A 816 29.68 8.36 4.02
C VAL A 816 30.08 7.08 3.27
N PRO A 817 29.13 6.14 3.07
CA PRO A 817 29.44 4.83 2.54
C PRO A 817 29.68 4.90 1.04
N SER A 818 30.89 4.57 0.59
CA SER A 818 31.26 4.37 -0.83
C SER A 818 30.67 5.37 -1.82
N ALA A 819 30.55 6.66 -1.45
CA ALA A 819 29.79 7.63 -2.24
C ALA A 819 30.28 7.75 -3.69
N HIS A 820 31.59 7.59 -3.93
CA HIS A 820 32.25 7.87 -5.21
C HIS A 820 32.06 9.34 -5.65
N ALA A 821 30.87 9.71 -6.11
CA ALA A 821 30.50 11.09 -6.40
C ALA A 821 29.88 11.74 -5.16
N LEU A 822 30.49 12.83 -4.70
CA LEU A 822 30.04 13.65 -3.59
C LEU A 822 30.35 15.11 -3.92
N SER A 823 29.45 16.04 -3.61
CA SER A 823 29.70 17.47 -3.82
C SER A 823 30.84 17.99 -2.92
N ASP A 824 31.53 19.02 -3.40
CA ASP A 824 32.61 19.65 -2.64
C ASP A 824 32.07 20.37 -1.41
N GLU A 825 30.87 20.94 -1.52
CA GLU A 825 30.14 21.56 -0.41
C GLU A 825 29.83 20.55 0.69
N ALA A 826 29.36 19.35 0.32
CA ALA A 826 29.06 18.30 1.29
C ALA A 826 30.33 17.78 1.98
N LEU A 827 31.41 17.52 1.22
CA LEU A 827 32.67 17.10 1.81
C LEU A 827 33.18 18.13 2.82
N GLN A 828 33.16 19.42 2.45
CA GLN A 828 33.62 20.48 3.34
C GLN A 828 32.74 20.59 4.59
N ALA A 829 31.40 20.53 4.45
CA ALA A 829 30.49 20.60 5.58
C ALA A 829 30.72 19.47 6.60
N LEU A 830 31.02 18.26 6.13
CA LEU A 830 31.31 17.11 6.99
C LEU A 830 32.66 17.24 7.70
N LEU A 831 33.69 17.73 7.01
CA LEU A 831 35.00 18.00 7.62
C LEU A 831 34.89 19.12 8.68
N ASP A 832 34.14 20.18 8.39
CA ASP A 832 33.89 21.27 9.32
C ASP A 832 33.12 20.80 10.56
N TRP A 833 32.10 19.95 10.37
CA TRP A 833 31.36 19.34 11.47
C TRP A 833 32.26 18.50 12.39
N ALA A 834 33.07 17.59 11.82
CA ALA A 834 33.98 16.76 12.61
C ALA A 834 34.96 17.63 13.40
N SER A 835 35.51 18.65 12.74
CA SER A 835 36.43 19.63 13.33
C SER A 835 35.82 20.41 14.51
N ALA A 836 34.56 20.84 14.37
CA ALA A 836 33.89 21.71 15.33
C ALA A 836 33.21 20.97 16.50
N THR A 837 32.82 19.71 16.31
CA THR A 837 32.03 18.96 17.31
C THR A 837 32.81 17.89 18.06
N GLY A 838 34.00 17.54 17.59
CA GLY A 838 34.74 16.38 18.10
C GLY A 838 34.24 15.04 17.55
N GLY A 839 33.33 15.06 16.57
CA GLY A 839 32.76 13.86 15.97
C GLY A 839 33.76 13.09 15.09
N THR A 840 33.44 11.81 14.88
CA THR A 840 34.16 10.94 13.94
C THR A 840 33.45 10.94 12.58
N LEU A 841 34.18 11.24 11.51
CA LEU A 841 33.70 11.09 10.14
C LEU A 841 34.32 9.82 9.54
N LEU A 842 33.51 8.87 9.09
CA LEU A 842 33.95 7.71 8.33
C LEU A 842 33.64 7.91 6.85
N VAL A 843 34.64 7.76 5.98
CA VAL A 843 34.45 7.69 4.53
C VAL A 843 35.07 6.41 3.99
N THR A 844 34.29 5.64 3.24
CA THR A 844 34.76 4.48 2.49
C THR A 844 34.76 4.81 0.99
N GLY A 845 35.73 4.26 0.24
CA GLY A 845 35.93 4.54 -1.18
C GLY A 845 36.73 5.82 -1.47
N PRO A 846 36.73 6.28 -2.74
CA PRO A 846 37.55 7.40 -3.18
C PRO A 846 37.02 8.75 -2.66
N LEU A 847 37.93 9.60 -2.17
CA LEU A 847 37.65 10.97 -1.71
C LEU A 847 37.75 12.01 -2.81
N ASN A 848 38.55 11.76 -3.85
CA ASN A 848 38.97 12.75 -4.85
C ASN A 848 38.14 12.72 -6.15
N LEU A 849 36.83 12.46 -6.02
CA LEU A 849 35.84 12.50 -7.09
C LEU A 849 34.73 13.48 -6.73
N ASP A 850 34.51 14.50 -7.57
CA ASP A 850 33.43 15.47 -7.38
C ASP A 850 32.05 14.90 -7.74
N ALA A 851 31.00 15.72 -7.60
CA ALA A 851 29.62 15.32 -7.92
C ALA A 851 29.42 14.88 -9.38
N TYR A 852 30.28 15.33 -10.31
CA TYR A 852 30.23 15.00 -11.73
C TYR A 852 31.22 13.90 -12.13
N TRP A 853 31.82 13.22 -11.15
CA TRP A 853 32.87 12.20 -11.35
C TRP A 853 34.19 12.73 -11.92
N HIS A 854 34.44 14.04 -11.85
CA HIS A 854 35.75 14.57 -12.21
C HIS A 854 36.78 14.23 -11.14
N ARG A 855 38.01 14.05 -11.60
CA ARG A 855 39.16 13.86 -10.73
C ARG A 855 39.54 15.19 -10.12
N THR A 856 39.68 15.23 -8.81
CA THR A 856 40.11 16.43 -8.06
C THR A 856 41.27 16.09 -7.13
N ASP A 857 41.87 17.12 -6.53
CA ASP A 857 42.84 16.96 -5.44
C ASP A 857 42.29 17.50 -4.12
N ARG A 858 40.96 17.53 -3.98
CA ARG A 858 40.26 18.25 -2.89
C ARG A 858 40.61 17.76 -1.49
N ALA A 859 40.96 16.48 -1.33
CA ALA A 859 41.38 15.92 -0.05
C ALA A 859 42.91 15.85 0.12
N ALA A 860 43.70 16.20 -0.90
CA ALA A 860 45.16 15.98 -0.89
C ALA A 860 45.89 16.76 0.21
N ALA A 861 45.36 17.92 0.63
CA ALA A 861 45.91 18.68 1.75
C ALA A 861 45.79 17.94 3.09
N LEU A 862 44.80 17.05 3.22
CA LEU A 862 44.55 16.25 4.42
C LEU A 862 45.19 14.86 4.32
N THR A 863 44.95 14.15 3.22
CA THR A 863 45.36 12.75 3.06
C THR A 863 46.77 12.58 2.48
N GLY A 864 47.35 13.66 1.95
CA GLY A 864 48.52 13.59 1.07
C GLY A 864 48.17 13.24 -0.38
N PRO A 865 49.17 13.25 -1.27
CA PRO A 865 48.98 13.02 -2.70
C PRO A 865 48.53 11.57 -2.97
N SER A 866 47.57 11.43 -3.88
CA SER A 866 46.95 10.14 -4.19
C SER A 866 46.50 10.08 -5.64
N VAL A 867 46.15 8.88 -6.11
CA VAL A 867 45.64 8.67 -7.46
C VAL A 867 44.42 7.76 -7.44
N LEU A 868 43.45 8.05 -8.31
CA LEU A 868 42.31 7.19 -8.58
C LEU A 868 42.76 5.96 -9.40
N ALA A 869 42.27 4.79 -9.01
CA ALA A 869 42.53 3.53 -9.68
C ALA A 869 41.26 2.68 -9.74
N ASN A 870 41.22 1.70 -10.64
CA ASN A 870 40.14 0.72 -10.64
C ASN A 870 40.32 -0.26 -9.48
N VAL A 871 39.21 -0.77 -8.96
CA VAL A 871 39.25 -1.96 -8.10
C VAL A 871 39.71 -3.17 -8.91
N ARG A 872 40.41 -4.10 -8.26
CA ARG A 872 40.74 -5.41 -8.81
C ARG A 872 39.75 -6.46 -8.31
N ARG A 873 39.75 -7.65 -8.92
CA ARG A 873 38.93 -8.80 -8.47
C ARG A 873 39.20 -9.12 -7.01
N GLU A 874 40.48 -9.12 -6.63
CA GLU A 874 40.92 -9.32 -5.25
C GLU A 874 41.74 -8.11 -4.82
N GLU A 875 41.24 -7.42 -3.80
CA GLU A 875 41.94 -6.42 -3.03
C GLU A 875 42.21 -6.98 -1.62
N ALA A 876 43.08 -6.29 -0.88
CA ALA A 876 43.34 -6.62 0.52
C ALA A 876 43.27 -5.36 1.37
N LEU A 877 42.69 -5.49 2.57
CA LEU A 877 42.63 -4.48 3.61
C LEU A 877 43.45 -4.96 4.80
N GLU A 878 44.46 -4.19 5.20
CA GLU A 878 45.15 -4.38 6.46
C GLU A 878 44.47 -3.53 7.54
N LEU A 879 43.97 -4.18 8.58
CA LEU A 879 43.31 -3.55 9.72
C LEU A 879 43.79 -4.23 11.00
N ASP A 880 44.32 -3.46 11.96
CA ASP A 880 44.85 -3.97 13.24
C ASP A 880 45.89 -5.09 13.12
N GLY A 881 46.67 -5.09 12.03
CA GLY A 881 47.68 -6.11 11.75
C GLY A 881 47.12 -7.40 11.12
N GLU A 882 45.81 -7.49 10.90
CA GLU A 882 45.18 -8.56 10.13
C GLU A 882 44.99 -8.16 8.67
N LEU A 883 45.22 -9.11 7.77
CA LEU A 883 45.04 -8.93 6.33
C LEU A 883 43.71 -9.55 5.89
N LEU A 884 42.71 -8.71 5.66
CA LEU A 884 41.36 -9.09 5.23
C LEU A 884 41.26 -9.07 3.70
N SER A 885 40.70 -10.14 3.13
CA SER A 885 40.44 -10.22 1.68
C SER A 885 39.17 -9.43 1.33
N VAL A 886 39.27 -8.61 0.27
CA VAL A 886 38.18 -7.77 -0.23
C VAL A 886 37.94 -8.11 -1.71
N GLY A 887 36.96 -8.96 -1.97
CA GLY A 887 36.60 -9.42 -3.32
C GLY A 887 35.56 -8.52 -3.99
N PHE A 888 35.73 -8.26 -5.29
CA PHE A 888 34.77 -7.52 -6.14
C PHE A 888 34.47 -8.32 -7.41
N ALA A 889 33.19 -8.48 -7.77
CA ALA A 889 32.79 -9.30 -8.91
C ALA A 889 31.91 -8.54 -9.93
N GLY A 890 31.68 -9.20 -11.07
CA GLY A 890 30.78 -8.73 -12.12
C GLY A 890 31.17 -7.38 -12.71
N GLU A 891 30.17 -6.55 -13.00
CA GLU A 891 30.38 -5.21 -13.55
C GLU A 891 31.03 -4.24 -12.55
N GLY A 892 31.09 -4.58 -11.25
CA GLY A 892 31.75 -3.78 -10.22
C GLY A 892 33.22 -3.47 -10.56
N ILE A 893 33.94 -4.41 -11.16
CA ILE A 893 35.35 -4.23 -11.55
C ILE A 893 35.52 -3.15 -12.64
N ALA A 894 34.51 -2.98 -13.50
CA ALA A 894 34.52 -1.99 -14.57
C ALA A 894 33.90 -0.64 -14.15
N ARG A 895 33.01 -0.64 -13.14
CA ARG A 895 32.26 0.54 -12.68
C ARG A 895 32.94 1.27 -11.53
N LEU A 896 33.51 0.53 -10.57
CA LEU A 896 33.94 1.07 -9.28
C LEU A 896 35.36 1.63 -9.33
N SER A 897 35.57 2.68 -8.52
CA SER A 897 36.87 3.29 -8.33
C SER A 897 37.35 3.09 -6.89
N LYS A 898 38.66 2.96 -6.74
CA LYS A 898 39.36 3.10 -5.46
C LYS A 898 40.35 4.25 -5.54
N GLN A 899 40.93 4.60 -4.40
CA GLN A 899 42.04 5.53 -4.34
C GLN A 899 43.30 4.83 -3.82
N ALA A 900 44.47 5.32 -4.18
CA ALA A 900 45.74 4.82 -3.66
C ALA A 900 46.64 6.00 -3.32
N LEU A 901 47.18 6.01 -2.10
CA LEU A 901 48.20 6.98 -1.69
C LEU A 901 49.49 6.77 -2.53
N LEU A 902 50.16 7.87 -2.83
CA LEU A 902 51.45 7.84 -3.53
C LEU A 902 52.60 7.72 -2.52
N ASN A 903 53.58 6.87 -2.83
CA ASN A 903 54.85 6.81 -2.11
C ASN A 903 55.72 8.05 -2.43
N GLU A 904 56.84 8.22 -1.72
CA GLU A 904 57.80 9.33 -1.95
C GLU A 904 58.27 9.44 -3.42
N ASP A 905 58.35 8.32 -4.14
CA ASP A 905 58.70 8.26 -5.56
C ASP A 905 57.54 8.63 -6.53
N GLY A 906 56.39 9.06 -6.00
CA GLY A 906 55.21 9.48 -6.77
C GLY A 906 54.43 8.33 -7.44
N ARG A 907 54.63 7.08 -7.00
CA ARG A 907 53.91 5.89 -7.52
C ARG A 907 52.89 5.39 -6.51
N PRO A 908 51.76 4.78 -6.95
CA PRO A 908 50.82 4.14 -6.05
C PRO A 908 51.52 3.08 -5.20
N ALA A 909 51.24 3.07 -3.89
CA ALA A 909 51.74 2.02 -3.01
C ALA A 909 51.31 0.63 -3.52
N ASN A 910 52.25 -0.30 -3.68
CA ASN A 910 51.94 -1.71 -3.94
C ASN A 910 51.81 -2.47 -2.61
N ALA A 911 50.81 -2.08 -1.82
CA ALA A 911 50.50 -2.62 -0.50
C ALA A 911 48.99 -2.85 -0.37
N ALA A 912 48.59 -3.53 0.70
CA ALA A 912 47.18 -3.60 1.08
C ALA A 912 46.64 -2.19 1.37
N ALA A 913 45.35 -1.97 1.12
CA ALA A 913 44.68 -0.77 1.60
C ALA A 913 44.70 -0.77 3.13
N GLN A 914 44.63 0.40 3.75
CA GLN A 914 44.57 0.56 5.20
C GLN A 914 43.40 1.49 5.56
N LEU A 915 42.92 1.38 6.81
CA LEU A 915 42.06 2.40 7.39
C LEU A 915 42.94 3.52 7.94
N HIS A 916 42.90 4.69 7.32
CA HIS A 916 43.67 5.85 7.72
C HIS A 916 42.90 6.70 8.72
N GLN A 917 43.58 7.20 9.75
CA GLN A 917 43.02 8.18 10.69
C GLN A 917 43.75 9.52 10.52
N PHE A 918 42.99 10.59 10.34
CA PHE A 918 43.48 11.96 10.29
C PHE A 918 42.77 12.81 11.34
N GLU A 919 43.54 13.53 12.14
CA GLU A 919 43.00 14.46 13.14
C GLU A 919 42.38 15.69 12.45
N LEU A 920 41.20 16.08 12.89
CA LEU A 920 40.44 17.23 12.40
C LEU A 920 39.97 18.05 13.60
N GLY A 921 40.69 19.10 13.97
CA GLY A 921 40.29 19.93 15.11
C GLY A 921 40.18 19.10 16.40
N GLU A 922 38.97 19.00 16.96
CA GLU A 922 38.68 18.15 18.14
C GLU A 922 38.23 16.73 17.77
N GLY A 923 37.96 16.45 16.50
CA GLY A 923 37.47 15.17 15.99
C GLY A 923 38.45 14.52 15.00
N CYS A 924 37.96 13.59 14.18
CA CYS A 924 38.82 12.89 13.21
C CYS A 924 38.08 12.40 11.95
N LEU A 925 38.84 12.24 10.86
CA LEU A 925 38.44 11.49 9.67
C LEU A 925 39.06 10.09 9.70
N LEU A 926 38.22 9.07 9.63
CA LEU A 926 38.58 7.72 9.28
C LEU A 926 38.31 7.50 7.78
N TRP A 927 39.32 7.07 7.04
CA TRP A 927 39.22 6.88 5.59
C TRP A 927 39.74 5.52 5.16
N CYS A 928 38.84 4.71 4.58
CA CYS A 928 39.22 3.52 3.84
C CYS A 928 39.13 3.79 2.33
N PRO A 929 40.22 3.66 1.56
CA PRO A 929 40.20 4.00 0.14
C PRO A 929 39.49 2.98 -0.76
N LEU A 930 39.07 1.84 -0.21
CA LEU A 930 38.30 0.80 -0.90
C LEU A 930 36.79 1.03 -0.72
N PRO A 931 35.96 0.80 -1.75
CA PRO A 931 34.52 0.90 -1.63
C PRO A 931 33.92 -0.37 -0.97
N LEU A 932 34.03 -0.48 0.35
CA LEU A 932 33.76 -1.72 1.10
C LEU A 932 32.31 -2.20 1.02
N GLU A 933 31.34 -1.29 0.91
CA GLU A 933 29.92 -1.61 0.76
C GLU A 933 29.60 -2.30 -0.57
N MET A 934 30.56 -2.35 -1.50
CA MET A 934 30.44 -3.07 -2.77
C MET A 934 31.21 -4.40 -2.79
N ALA A 935 31.89 -4.75 -1.70
CA ALA A 935 32.64 -6.00 -1.58
C ALA A 935 31.70 -7.21 -1.45
N GLU A 936 32.16 -8.42 -1.80
CA GLU A 936 31.35 -9.64 -1.68
C GLU A 936 31.11 -10.07 -0.22
N SER A 937 32.10 -9.88 0.66
CA SER A 937 32.05 -10.27 2.09
C SER A 937 31.64 -9.11 3.01
N TYR A 938 30.89 -9.41 4.07
CA TYR A 938 30.56 -8.43 5.12
C TYR A 938 31.73 -8.19 6.08
N MET A 939 32.63 -9.16 6.27
CA MET A 939 33.65 -9.10 7.33
C MET A 939 34.56 -7.86 7.26
N PRO A 940 35.12 -7.45 6.10
CA PRO A 940 35.95 -6.25 6.05
C PRO A 940 35.16 -4.96 6.28
N LEU A 941 33.88 -4.94 5.88
CA LEU A 941 32.98 -3.82 6.11
C LEU A 941 32.65 -3.67 7.60
N GLU A 942 32.22 -4.76 8.23
CA GLU A 942 31.87 -4.82 9.65
C GLU A 942 33.06 -4.44 10.53
N ALA A 943 34.26 -4.95 10.23
CA ALA A 943 35.47 -4.62 10.99
C ALA A 943 35.83 -3.12 10.92
N VAL A 944 35.62 -2.46 9.78
CA VAL A 944 35.82 -1.01 9.65
C VAL A 944 34.73 -0.23 10.37
N TYR A 945 33.48 -0.67 10.32
CA TYR A 945 32.39 -0.06 11.06
C TYR A 945 32.58 -0.20 12.58
N ASP A 946 32.99 -1.36 13.08
CA ASP A 946 33.33 -1.57 14.49
C ASP A 946 34.40 -0.59 14.95
N ARG A 947 35.50 -0.46 14.19
CA ARG A 947 36.56 0.50 14.51
C ARG A 947 36.05 1.95 14.54
N ALA A 948 35.16 2.32 13.64
CA ALA A 948 34.57 3.65 13.61
C ALA A 948 33.63 3.89 14.81
N LEU A 949 32.83 2.91 15.20
CA LEU A 949 31.96 2.97 16.38
C LEU A 949 32.76 3.09 17.67
N GLU A 950 33.84 2.31 17.82
CA GLU A 950 34.77 2.39 18.94
C GLU A 950 35.43 3.77 19.03
N THR A 951 35.92 4.28 17.90
CA THR A 951 36.60 5.60 17.83
C THR A 951 35.63 6.72 18.22
N ALA A 952 34.38 6.63 17.76
CA ALA A 952 33.34 7.60 18.08
C ALA A 952 32.77 7.47 19.51
N GLY A 953 33.09 6.40 20.24
CA GLY A 953 32.52 6.13 21.56
C GLY A 953 31.01 5.93 21.54
N VAL A 954 30.50 5.28 20.49
CA VAL A 954 29.09 4.88 20.37
C VAL A 954 28.85 3.68 21.28
N LEU A 955 27.84 3.77 22.14
CA LEU A 955 27.49 2.67 23.06
C LEU A 955 26.39 1.78 22.45
N PRO A 956 26.39 0.47 22.73
CA PRO A 956 25.34 -0.41 22.26
C PRO A 956 23.98 -0.02 22.86
N GLU A 957 22.94 -0.03 22.03
CA GLU A 957 21.56 0.26 22.43
C GLU A 957 21.00 -0.85 23.35
N LEU A 958 21.37 -2.11 23.05
CA LEU A 958 21.02 -3.33 23.78
C LEU A 958 22.24 -4.22 23.92
N GLU A 959 22.41 -4.86 25.08
CA GLU A 959 23.35 -5.96 25.27
C GLU A 959 22.64 -7.27 24.87
N TRP A 960 23.03 -7.85 23.75
CA TRP A 960 22.48 -9.12 23.27
C TRP A 960 23.15 -10.31 23.97
N GLU A 961 22.37 -11.07 24.74
CA GLU A 961 22.85 -12.29 25.41
C GLU A 961 22.56 -13.54 24.56
N ARG A 962 21.49 -13.50 23.74
CA ARG A 962 21.12 -14.57 22.81
C ARG A 962 20.30 -14.03 21.63
N GLY A 963 20.53 -14.57 20.43
CA GLY A 963 19.75 -14.28 19.23
C GLY A 963 20.33 -13.14 18.37
N GLY A 964 21.21 -12.30 18.92
CA GLY A 964 21.83 -11.19 18.18
C GLY A 964 22.85 -11.63 17.12
N GLU A 965 23.30 -12.89 17.18
CA GLU A 965 24.17 -13.51 16.17
C GLU A 965 23.42 -13.97 14.91
N LEU A 966 22.09 -14.02 14.97
CA LEU A 966 21.24 -14.47 13.87
C LEU A 966 20.96 -13.30 12.92
N ALA A 967 21.57 -13.32 11.74
CA ALA A 967 21.41 -12.23 10.76
C ALA A 967 19.97 -11.99 10.28
N GLY A 968 19.07 -12.97 10.47
CA GLY A 968 17.64 -12.84 10.19
C GLY A 968 16.82 -12.32 11.38
N VAL A 969 17.42 -12.01 12.52
CA VAL A 969 16.75 -11.41 13.68
C VAL A 969 17.16 -9.95 13.78
N TYR A 970 16.16 -9.08 13.71
CA TYR A 970 16.32 -7.65 13.95
C TYR A 970 15.76 -7.30 15.32
N GLY A 971 16.41 -6.40 16.05
CA GLY A 971 15.90 -5.90 17.32
C GLY A 971 16.45 -4.53 17.70
N ARG A 972 15.60 -3.69 18.28
CA ARG A 972 16.02 -2.37 18.78
C ARG A 972 15.11 -1.80 19.88
N LYS A 973 15.55 -0.69 20.48
CA LYS A 973 14.87 0.02 21.58
C LYS A 973 14.69 1.52 21.29
N LEU A 974 13.45 1.92 21.00
CA LEU A 974 13.10 3.34 20.92
C LEU A 974 12.95 3.92 22.33
N GLN A 975 13.87 4.83 22.70
CA GLN A 975 13.85 5.53 23.98
C GLN A 975 13.04 6.83 23.88
N PHE A 976 12.15 7.04 24.84
CA PHE A 976 11.35 8.25 25.00
C PHE A 976 11.56 8.88 26.39
N ARG A 977 10.92 10.03 26.65
CA ARG A 977 11.02 10.72 27.95
C ARG A 977 10.61 9.85 29.14
N ASP A 978 9.48 9.18 29.02
CA ASP A 978 8.82 8.50 30.15
C ASP A 978 8.89 6.95 30.07
N GLY A 979 9.53 6.40 29.05
CA GLY A 979 9.64 4.96 28.83
C GLY A 979 10.34 4.58 27.53
N ALA A 980 10.16 3.33 27.11
CA ALA A 980 10.76 2.82 25.88
C ALA A 980 9.86 1.77 25.19
N VAL A 981 9.98 1.65 23.87
CA VAL A 981 9.35 0.60 23.06
C VAL A 981 10.43 -0.27 22.45
N PHE A 982 10.32 -1.58 22.68
CA PHE A 982 11.22 -2.60 22.15
C PHE A 982 10.54 -3.30 20.98
N ILE A 983 11.27 -3.48 19.89
CA ILE A 983 10.74 -4.01 18.63
C ILE A 983 11.71 -5.05 18.11
N PHE A 984 11.23 -6.27 17.93
CA PHE A 984 11.97 -7.40 17.38
C PHE A 984 11.22 -8.00 16.20
N VAL A 985 11.94 -8.31 15.13
CA VAL A 985 11.37 -8.82 13.88
C VAL A 985 12.19 -10.01 13.41
N SER A 986 11.51 -11.11 13.07
CA SER A 986 12.11 -12.30 12.48
C SER A 986 11.94 -12.29 10.97
N GLU A 987 13.06 -12.30 10.26
CA GLU A 987 13.19 -12.73 8.87
C GLU A 987 13.79 -14.14 8.80
N TYR A 988 13.88 -14.81 9.96
CA TYR A 988 14.48 -16.12 10.11
C TYR A 988 13.45 -17.22 9.89
N ALA A 989 13.91 -18.34 9.34
CA ALA A 989 13.06 -19.49 9.00
C ALA A 989 12.67 -20.36 10.21
N LEU A 990 13.23 -20.08 11.39
CA LEU A 990 13.00 -20.84 12.62
C LEU A 990 12.68 -19.88 13.75
N ASP A 991 11.98 -20.41 14.76
CA ASP A 991 11.80 -19.70 16.02
C ASP A 991 13.16 -19.47 16.69
N ALA A 992 13.35 -18.28 17.26
CA ALA A 992 14.58 -17.89 17.94
C ALA A 992 14.28 -17.49 19.39
N ASP A 993 15.03 -18.05 20.33
CA ASP A 993 15.01 -17.55 21.71
C ASP A 993 15.89 -16.29 21.79
N VAL A 994 15.29 -15.18 22.18
CA VAL A 994 15.99 -13.89 22.32
C VAL A 994 16.15 -13.55 23.80
N SER A 995 17.34 -13.08 24.17
CA SER A 995 17.62 -12.49 25.49
C SER A 995 18.44 -11.24 25.32
N VAL A 996 17.93 -10.12 25.82
CA VAL A 996 18.61 -8.81 25.78
C VAL A 996 18.61 -8.16 27.15
N LYS A 997 19.67 -7.41 27.45
CA LYS A 997 19.75 -6.52 28.60
C LYS A 997 19.73 -5.08 28.12
N ASP A 998 18.86 -4.28 28.71
CA ASP A 998 18.86 -2.83 28.53
C ASP A 998 19.95 -2.20 29.42
N PRO A 999 21.00 -1.59 28.85
CA PRO A 999 22.08 -0.99 29.64
C PRO A 999 21.63 0.18 30.51
N VAL A 1000 20.53 0.85 30.15
CA VAL A 1000 20.01 2.03 30.87
C VAL A 1000 19.31 1.63 32.16
N THR A 1001 18.40 0.64 32.10
CA THR A 1001 17.63 0.19 33.28
C THR A 1001 18.25 -1.00 34.01
N GLY A 1002 19.17 -1.73 33.36
CA GLY A 1002 19.72 -3.00 33.85
C GLY A 1002 18.73 -4.17 33.80
N THR A 1003 17.57 -3.99 33.18
CA THR A 1003 16.54 -5.03 33.05
C THR A 1003 16.88 -5.97 31.90
N ARG A 1004 16.71 -7.27 32.15
CA ARG A 1004 16.80 -8.33 31.14
C ARG A 1004 15.41 -8.71 30.65
N TYR A 1005 15.27 -8.85 29.34
CA TYR A 1005 14.06 -9.33 28.68
C TYR A 1005 14.37 -10.61 27.91
N SER A 1006 13.50 -11.61 28.05
CA SER A 1006 13.59 -12.85 27.27
C SER A 1006 12.23 -13.30 26.77
N PHE A 1007 12.20 -13.83 25.55
CA PHE A 1007 10.99 -14.27 24.85
C PHE A 1007 11.38 -15.19 23.68
N GLN A 1008 10.39 -15.93 23.17
CA GLN A 1008 10.52 -16.64 21.90
C GLN A 1008 10.03 -15.73 20.77
N LEU A 1009 10.85 -15.55 19.75
CA LEU A 1009 10.52 -14.85 18.52
C LEU A 1009 10.21 -15.88 17.45
N GLU A 1010 8.93 -16.06 17.13
CA GLU A 1010 8.47 -17.01 16.11
C GLU A 1010 9.01 -16.66 14.72
N ALA A 1011 9.22 -17.69 13.88
CA ALA A 1011 9.63 -17.51 12.48
C ALA A 1011 8.70 -16.54 11.74
N GLU A 1012 9.27 -15.59 11.00
CA GLU A 1012 8.56 -14.57 10.21
C GLU A 1012 7.63 -13.61 10.98
N ARG A 1013 7.58 -13.68 12.32
CA ARG A 1013 6.73 -12.82 13.16
C ARG A 1013 7.53 -11.75 13.89
N SER A 1014 6.84 -10.94 14.67
CA SER A 1014 7.41 -9.84 15.46
C SER A 1014 7.03 -9.92 16.93
N VAL A 1015 7.90 -9.40 17.79
CA VAL A 1015 7.62 -9.21 19.23
C VAL A 1015 7.85 -7.74 19.55
N LEU A 1016 6.80 -7.07 20.03
CA LEU A 1016 6.86 -5.68 20.46
C LEU A 1016 6.35 -5.58 21.90
N PHE A 1017 7.03 -4.78 22.71
CA PHE A 1017 6.56 -4.45 24.06
C PHE A 1017 7.02 -3.06 24.48
N ALA A 1018 6.22 -2.44 25.33
CA ALA A 1018 6.49 -1.12 25.91
C ALA A 1018 6.87 -1.26 27.38
N THR A 1019 7.70 -0.34 27.86
CA THR A 1019 8.16 -0.29 29.25
C THR A 1019 8.11 1.14 29.80
N ASP A 1020 7.95 1.26 31.11
CA ASP A 1020 8.17 2.52 31.80
C ASP A 1020 9.67 2.83 31.93
N LYS A 1021 10.01 4.03 32.40
CA LYS A 1021 11.40 4.46 32.65
C LYS A 1021 12.22 3.55 33.57
N ASP A 1022 11.58 2.70 34.38
CA ASP A 1022 12.24 1.80 35.33
C ASP A 1022 12.43 0.38 34.75
N GLY A 1023 12.04 0.16 33.50
CA GLY A 1023 12.14 -1.11 32.78
C GLY A 1023 11.00 -2.09 33.07
N LYS A 1024 9.87 -1.63 33.62
CA LYS A 1024 8.71 -2.50 33.86
C LYS A 1024 7.83 -2.55 32.63
N LEU A 1025 7.36 -3.73 32.25
CA LEU A 1025 6.42 -3.93 31.14
C LEU A 1025 5.12 -3.14 31.37
N VAL A 1026 4.72 -2.40 30.33
CA VAL A 1026 3.50 -1.59 30.25
C VAL A 1026 2.46 -2.27 29.34
N SER A 1027 2.89 -2.74 28.17
CA SER A 1027 2.04 -3.42 27.18
C SER A 1027 2.88 -4.37 26.34
N ILE A 1028 2.25 -5.41 25.82
CA ILE A 1028 2.82 -6.40 24.89
C ILE A 1028 1.90 -6.43 23.68
N TYR A 1029 2.47 -6.40 22.47
CA TYR A 1029 1.71 -6.29 21.22
C TYR A 1029 0.74 -7.44 20.99
N ARG A 1030 1.12 -8.70 21.28
CA ARG A 1030 0.26 -9.90 21.19
C ARG A 1030 0.27 -10.68 22.51
N PRO A 1031 -0.39 -10.19 23.57
CA PRO A 1031 -0.25 -10.76 24.92
C PRO A 1031 -0.87 -12.16 25.05
N ASP A 1032 -1.77 -12.54 24.14
CA ASP A 1032 -2.39 -13.87 24.12
C ASP A 1032 -1.53 -14.92 23.38
N GLU A 1033 -0.52 -14.47 22.61
CA GLU A 1033 0.36 -15.32 21.80
C GLU A 1033 1.82 -15.28 22.29
N VAL A 1034 2.24 -14.19 22.92
CA VAL A 1034 3.64 -13.92 23.28
C VAL A 1034 3.77 -13.62 24.78
N GLU A 1035 4.67 -14.34 25.44
CA GLU A 1035 5.09 -14.06 26.81
C GLU A 1035 6.49 -13.40 26.82
N VAL A 1036 6.61 -12.27 27.52
CA VAL A 1036 7.88 -11.54 27.71
C VAL A 1036 8.27 -11.57 29.18
N PHE A 1037 9.39 -12.22 29.50
CA PHE A 1037 9.91 -12.28 30.86
C PHE A 1037 10.86 -11.11 31.13
N ALA A 1038 10.54 -10.27 32.11
CA ALA A 1038 11.38 -9.16 32.55
C ALA A 1038 12.00 -9.44 33.94
N ALA A 1039 13.32 -9.35 34.06
CA ALA A 1039 14.04 -9.55 35.32
C ALA A 1039 15.07 -8.43 35.55
N LYS A 1040 15.03 -7.79 36.73
CA LYS A 1040 16.10 -6.85 37.12
C LYS A 1040 17.36 -7.62 37.48
N ALA A 1041 18.51 -7.17 36.97
CA ALA A 1041 19.79 -7.68 37.45
C ALA A 1041 19.90 -7.41 38.97
N GLN A 1042 20.25 -8.46 39.74
CA GLN A 1042 20.57 -8.34 41.17
C GLN A 1042 21.86 -7.58 41.41
#